data_AF-A0A0D2UDC2-F1
#
_entry.id   AF-A0A0D2UDC2-F1
#
_cell.length_a   1.000
_cell.length_b   1.000
_cell.length_c   1.000
_cell.angle_alpha   90.00
_cell.angle_beta   90.00
_cell.angle_gamma   90.00
#
_symmetry.space_group_name_H-M   'P 1'
#
loop_
_entity.id
_entity.type
_entity.pdbx_description
1 polymer ?
#
loop_
_entity_poly.entity_id
_entity_poly.type
_entity_poly.pdbx_seq_one_letter_code
_entity_poly.pdbx_strand_id
1 'polypeptide(L)'
;MRIEENGGESASVNHLIFAYYVTGHGFGHATRVVEVVRNLIAAGHDVHVVTGAPDFVYTSEIQSPRLFLRKLVLDCGAVQADALTVDRLASLQKYSETAVRPRDSILATEVEWLYSIKADLVVSDVVPVACRAAAEAGIRSVCVTNFSWDFIYAEYVMAAGYHHRSIVWQIAEDYSHCEFLIRLPGYCPMPAFRDVIDVPLVVRRLHKSRKEVRKELRIGEDVKLVILNFGGQPAGWKLKEDYLPSGWLCLVCGASDTQELPPNFLKLPKDAYTPDLIAASDCMLGKIGYGTVSEALAYKLPFVFVRRDYFNEEPFLRNMLEFYQSGVEMIRRDLLTGHWKPYLERAISLKPCYEGGINGGEVAAHILQETAIGKNYASDKLSGVRRLRDAIVLGYQLQRVPGRDVSIPEWYTNAENELGLGTGSPTSEMSESNAITEFCTDDFEILHGDLQGLSDTRSFLNSLVELNNVSDSEKNNEKRQMRERKAAAGLFNWEEDIFVTRAPGRLDVMGGIADYSGSLVLQMPIREACHVAVQRNHPSKHRLWKHALARQNAKGQGPMPVLQIVSYGSELSNRGPTFDMDLSDFMEGEQPISYEKANKYFAQDPSQKWAAYVAGTILVLMKELGVRFEDSISMLVSSAVPEGKGVSSSAAVEVASMSAIAAAHGLSISPRELALLCQKVENHIVGAPCGVMDQMTSACGEANKLLAMVCQPAEIIGLVTIPSHIRFWGIDSGIRHSVGGADYGSVRIGAFMGRKIIKATASTRLSQSMSTANGASPDEVDNDGLELLEAEASLDYLCNLSPHRYEALYANLLPQSMLGEVFLEKYVDHGDTVTVIDKKRTYSVTAAAKHPVYENFRVKVGI
;
A
#
# COMPACT_ATOMS: atom_id res chain seq x y z
N MET A 1 -22.57 25.58 36.45
CA MET A 1 -22.25 26.07 37.81
C MET A 1 -21.77 27.50 37.64
N ARG A 2 -22.33 28.47 38.40
CA ARG A 2 -22.07 29.92 38.25
C ARG A 2 -20.58 30.22 38.41
N ILE A 3 -20.03 31.02 37.50
CA ILE A 3 -18.68 31.60 37.59
C ILE A 3 -18.81 32.85 38.45
N GLU A 4 -18.13 32.86 39.60
CA GLU A 4 -17.86 34.08 40.35
C GLU A 4 -16.58 34.72 39.82
N GLU A 5 -16.68 36.00 39.49
CA GLU A 5 -15.58 36.89 39.17
C GLU A 5 -14.72 37.11 40.43
N ASN A 6 -13.41 36.88 40.31
CA ASN A 6 -12.43 37.52 41.19
C ASN A 6 -11.31 38.10 40.33
N GLY A 7 -11.23 39.43 40.36
CA GLY A 7 -10.29 40.22 39.57
C GLY A 7 -8.87 40.15 40.09
N GLY A 8 -7.93 40.13 39.15
CA GLY A 8 -6.84 41.11 39.11
C GLY A 8 -5.72 40.98 40.12
N GLU A 9 -4.85 39.99 39.94
CA GLU A 9 -3.42 40.18 40.13
C GLU A 9 -2.68 39.73 38.87
N SER A 10 -2.13 40.72 38.16
CA SER A 10 -1.27 40.57 36.99
C SER A 10 0.04 39.88 37.41
N ALA A 11 0.06 38.55 37.43
CA ALA A 11 1.31 37.80 37.47
C ALA A 11 2.14 38.14 36.22
N SER A 12 3.36 38.63 36.41
CA SER A 12 4.31 38.86 35.32
C SER A 12 4.49 37.58 34.51
N VAL A 13 4.13 37.60 33.23
CA VAL A 13 4.41 36.47 32.32
C VAL A 13 5.92 36.33 32.24
N ASN A 14 6.47 35.25 32.79
CA ASN A 14 7.89 34.95 32.65
C ASN A 14 8.21 34.87 31.15
N HIS A 15 9.15 35.70 30.71
CA HIS A 15 9.65 35.67 29.35
C HIS A 15 10.41 34.35 29.11
N LEU A 16 10.20 33.71 27.95
CA LEU A 16 10.72 32.38 27.61
C LEU A 16 11.25 32.39 26.17
N ILE A 17 12.18 31.48 25.88
CA ILE A 17 12.83 31.30 24.59
C ILE A 17 12.55 29.89 24.06
N PHE A 18 11.87 29.81 22.92
CA PHE A 18 11.53 28.53 22.27
C PHE A 18 12.42 28.28 21.05
N ALA A 19 12.97 27.07 20.93
CA ALA A 19 13.62 26.59 19.71
C ALA A 19 12.66 25.69 18.93
N TYR A 20 12.11 26.17 17.81
CA TYR A 20 11.09 25.47 17.04
C TYR A 20 11.68 24.90 15.74
N TYR A 21 11.82 23.59 15.67
CA TYR A 21 12.37 22.86 14.53
C TYR A 21 11.28 22.44 13.55
N VAL A 22 11.49 22.69 12.27
CA VAL A 22 10.54 22.37 11.20
C VAL A 22 11.14 21.41 10.21
N THR A 23 10.45 20.30 9.92
CA THR A 23 10.89 19.31 8.93
C THR A 23 11.14 19.94 7.57
N GLY A 24 12.12 19.40 6.83
CA GLY A 24 12.38 19.78 5.44
C GLY A 24 11.26 19.41 4.47
N HIS A 25 10.17 18.78 4.94
CA HIS A 25 9.10 18.28 4.08
C HIS A 25 8.03 19.32 3.74
N GLY A 26 8.16 19.94 2.55
CA GLY A 26 7.07 20.72 1.94
C GLY A 26 6.66 21.99 2.70
N PHE A 27 5.92 22.86 2.03
CA PHE A 27 5.52 24.16 2.62
C PHE A 27 4.41 24.05 3.67
N GLY A 28 3.63 22.96 3.67
CA GLY A 28 2.49 22.78 4.58
C GLY A 28 2.89 22.73 6.07
N HIS A 29 4.08 22.17 6.35
CA HIS A 29 4.66 22.11 7.68
C HIS A 29 5.04 23.52 8.21
N ALA A 30 5.70 24.31 7.38
CA ALA A 30 6.00 25.71 7.73
C ALA A 30 4.71 26.51 8.02
N THR A 31 3.66 26.35 7.20
CA THR A 31 2.42 27.11 7.38
C THR A 31 1.65 26.77 8.65
N ARG A 32 1.70 25.53 9.14
CA ARG A 32 1.06 25.18 10.43
C ARG A 32 1.87 25.67 11.62
N VAL A 33 3.20 25.63 11.53
CA VAL A 33 4.11 26.14 12.55
C VAL A 33 3.94 27.65 12.74
N VAL A 34 3.75 28.40 11.65
CA VAL A 34 3.46 29.85 11.69
C VAL A 34 2.32 30.17 12.66
N GLU A 35 1.24 29.37 12.68
CA GLU A 35 0.10 29.64 13.55
C GLU A 35 0.44 29.43 15.05
N VAL A 36 1.23 28.41 15.38
CA VAL A 36 1.67 28.17 16.77
C VAL A 36 2.66 29.27 17.21
N VAL A 37 3.65 29.57 16.37
CA VAL A 37 4.70 30.57 16.63
C VAL A 37 4.09 31.97 16.82
N ARG A 38 3.09 32.33 16.01
CA ARG A 38 2.36 33.60 16.14
C ARG A 38 1.76 33.77 17.54
N ASN A 39 1.15 32.71 18.08
CA ASN A 39 0.52 32.75 19.40
C ASN A 39 1.57 32.79 20.54
N LEU A 40 2.70 32.08 20.41
CA LEU A 40 3.81 32.19 21.37
C LEU A 40 4.41 33.61 21.42
N ILE A 41 4.60 34.23 20.26
CA ILE A 41 5.10 35.61 20.17
C ILE A 41 4.08 36.61 20.71
N ALA A 42 2.79 36.41 20.42
CA ALA A 42 1.72 37.24 20.96
C ALA A 42 1.65 37.17 22.50
N ALA A 43 2.03 36.03 23.10
CA ALA A 43 2.16 35.86 24.54
C ALA A 43 3.45 36.49 25.14
N GLY A 44 4.34 37.07 24.31
CA GLY A 44 5.53 37.80 24.75
C GLY A 44 6.83 36.98 24.80
N HIS A 45 6.85 35.82 24.15
CA HIS A 45 8.02 34.93 24.10
C HIS A 45 8.88 35.15 22.85
N ASP A 46 10.15 34.79 22.93
CA ASP A 46 11.07 34.77 21.79
C ASP A 46 11.06 33.39 21.15
N VAL A 47 11.00 33.32 19.82
CA VAL A 47 10.91 32.05 19.09
C VAL A 47 11.94 31.99 17.97
N HIS A 48 12.85 31.02 18.10
CA HIS A 48 13.86 30.69 17.10
C HIS A 48 13.37 29.54 16.22
N VAL A 49 12.94 29.84 15.00
CA VAL A 49 12.45 28.84 14.04
C VAL A 49 13.61 28.33 13.18
N VAL A 50 13.89 27.03 13.28
CA VAL A 50 14.88 26.32 12.47
C VAL A 50 14.16 25.66 11.29
N THR A 51 14.41 26.13 10.06
CA THR A 51 13.59 25.72 8.91
C THR A 51 14.34 25.82 7.57
N GLY A 52 13.99 24.94 6.65
CA GLY A 52 14.37 25.03 5.22
C GLY A 52 13.43 25.88 4.37
N ALA A 53 12.25 26.26 4.88
CA ALA A 53 11.29 27.05 4.12
C ALA A 53 11.77 28.50 3.93
N PRO A 54 11.40 29.22 2.86
CA PRO A 54 11.73 30.63 2.64
C PRO A 54 11.24 31.56 3.76
N ASP A 55 11.96 32.66 4.01
CA ASP A 55 11.62 33.61 5.08
C ASP A 55 10.23 34.20 4.97
N PHE A 56 9.78 34.50 3.74
CA PHE A 56 8.50 35.15 3.49
C PHE A 56 7.31 34.35 4.04
N VAL A 57 7.43 33.02 4.19
CA VAL A 57 6.36 32.18 4.75
C VAL A 57 6.04 32.56 6.20
N TYR A 58 7.05 33.02 6.95
CA TYR A 58 6.90 33.46 8.34
C TYR A 58 6.74 34.98 8.43
N THR A 59 7.56 35.75 7.70
CA THR A 59 7.60 37.21 7.84
C THR A 59 6.40 37.93 7.22
N SER A 60 5.66 37.30 6.30
CA SER A 60 4.39 37.85 5.83
C SER A 60 3.32 37.84 6.92
N GLU A 61 3.38 36.87 7.83
CA GLU A 61 2.37 36.61 8.86
C GLU A 61 2.77 37.12 10.24
N ILE A 62 4.08 37.20 10.52
CA ILE A 62 4.63 37.51 11.83
C ILE A 62 5.64 38.64 11.67
N GLN A 63 5.18 39.87 11.92
CA GLN A 63 6.02 41.07 11.95
C GLN A 63 6.36 41.41 13.41
N SER A 64 7.37 40.74 13.97
CA SER A 64 7.79 40.92 15.36
C SER A 64 9.31 40.83 15.51
N PRO A 65 9.94 41.67 16.35
CA PRO A 65 11.37 41.54 16.66
C PRO A 65 11.70 40.28 17.48
N ARG A 66 10.69 39.54 17.94
CA ARG A 66 10.82 38.29 18.72
C ARG A 66 10.86 37.02 17.86
N LEU A 67 10.73 37.16 16.54
CA LEU A 67 10.87 36.06 15.58
C LEU A 67 12.32 36.01 15.08
N PHE A 68 12.98 34.88 15.30
CA PHE A 68 14.32 34.62 14.79
C PHE A 68 14.29 33.43 13.85
N LEU A 69 14.82 33.58 12.63
CA LEU A 69 14.83 32.51 11.62
C LEU A 69 16.26 31.99 11.44
N ARG A 70 16.45 30.67 11.55
CA ARG A 70 17.70 29.96 11.27
C ARG A 70 17.51 29.00 10.10
N LYS A 71 18.22 29.24 8.99
CA LYS A 71 18.14 28.40 7.78
C LYS A 71 18.97 27.15 7.94
N LEU A 72 18.29 26.03 8.19
CA LEU A 72 18.90 24.72 8.35
C LEU A 72 17.88 23.63 8.06
N VAL A 73 18.32 22.53 7.44
CA VAL A 73 17.51 21.36 7.15
C VAL A 73 18.15 20.16 7.83
N LEU A 74 17.46 19.60 8.82
CA LEU A 74 17.96 18.50 9.66
C LEU A 74 17.32 17.14 9.32
N ASP A 75 16.31 17.14 8.47
CA ASP A 75 15.73 15.97 7.83
C ASP A 75 15.22 16.34 6.44
N CYS A 76 15.14 15.37 5.52
CA CYS A 76 14.70 15.61 4.15
C CYS A 76 13.21 15.31 3.90
N GLY A 77 12.52 14.72 4.86
CA GLY A 77 11.18 14.15 4.68
C GLY A 77 11.06 13.18 3.50
N ALA A 78 9.90 13.17 2.85
CA ALA A 78 9.67 12.37 1.64
C ALA A 78 10.08 13.12 0.37
N VAL A 79 10.99 12.54 -0.40
CA VAL A 79 11.42 13.02 -1.73
C VAL A 79 10.31 12.75 -2.73
N GLN A 80 9.86 13.80 -3.43
CA GLN A 80 8.81 13.71 -4.43
C GLN A 80 9.43 13.66 -5.83
N ALA A 81 9.08 12.64 -6.63
CA ALA A 81 9.49 12.57 -8.04
C ALA A 81 8.65 13.53 -8.91
N ASP A 82 7.37 13.68 -8.56
CA ASP A 82 6.45 14.65 -9.14
C ASP A 82 5.43 15.11 -8.07
N ALA A 83 4.46 15.96 -8.43
CA ALA A 83 3.47 16.51 -7.49
C ALA A 83 2.63 15.44 -6.75
N LEU A 84 2.54 14.22 -7.29
CA LEU A 84 1.69 13.12 -6.85
C LEU A 84 2.46 11.83 -6.52
N THR A 85 3.75 11.73 -6.84
CA THR A 85 4.54 10.49 -6.63
C THR A 85 5.67 10.69 -5.65
N VAL A 86 5.76 9.84 -4.63
CA VAL A 86 6.88 9.80 -3.69
C VAL A 86 7.92 8.76 -4.11
N ASP A 87 9.20 9.16 -4.13
CA ASP A 87 10.34 8.27 -4.33
C ASP A 87 10.86 7.77 -2.98
N ARG A 88 10.48 6.53 -2.63
CA ARG A 88 10.82 5.89 -1.36
C ARG A 88 12.33 5.66 -1.21
N LEU A 89 13.02 5.26 -2.28
CA LEU A 89 14.46 4.97 -2.24
C LEU A 89 15.26 6.26 -2.12
N ALA A 90 14.93 7.26 -2.95
CA ALA A 90 15.57 8.57 -2.87
C ALA A 90 15.34 9.23 -1.50
N SER A 91 14.17 9.04 -0.88
CA SER A 91 13.88 9.50 0.48
C SER A 91 14.85 8.90 1.51
N LEU A 92 15.03 7.58 1.50
CA LEU A 92 15.92 6.90 2.45
C LEU A 92 17.39 7.27 2.23
N GLN A 93 17.82 7.35 0.97
CA GLN A 93 19.18 7.76 0.63
C GLN A 93 19.43 9.20 1.08
N LYS A 94 18.51 10.12 0.77
CA LYS A 94 18.65 11.53 1.13
C LYS A 94 18.63 11.72 2.64
N TYR A 95 17.82 10.95 3.36
CA TYR A 95 17.80 10.99 4.82
C TYR A 95 19.13 10.50 5.40
N SER A 96 19.69 9.42 4.85
CA SER A 96 21.01 8.92 5.24
C SER A 96 22.09 9.99 5.08
N GLU A 97 22.10 10.71 3.96
CA GLU A 97 23.05 11.79 3.68
C GLU A 97 22.84 13.01 4.59
N THR A 98 21.59 13.35 4.90
CA THR A 98 21.23 14.59 5.60
C THR A 98 21.32 14.45 7.12
N ALA A 99 20.88 13.33 7.68
CA ALA A 99 20.66 13.18 9.12
C ALA A 99 21.48 12.04 9.76
N VAL A 100 21.88 11.01 8.99
CA VAL A 100 22.59 9.84 9.54
C VAL A 100 24.10 10.02 9.45
N ARG A 101 24.64 10.32 8.26
CA ARG A 101 26.09 10.46 8.05
C ARG A 101 26.71 11.62 8.86
N PRO A 102 26.14 12.84 8.86
CA PRO A 102 26.70 13.97 9.61
C PRO A 102 26.18 14.06 11.06
N ARG A 103 25.54 13.01 11.59
CA ARG A 103 24.77 13.05 12.85
C ARG A 103 25.54 13.61 14.03
N ASP A 104 26.75 13.13 14.30
CA ASP A 104 27.54 13.56 15.46
C ASP A 104 27.87 15.05 15.40
N SER A 105 28.17 15.56 14.19
CA SER A 105 28.44 16.98 13.94
C SER A 105 27.18 17.83 14.11
N ILE A 106 26.02 17.33 13.63
CA ILE A 106 24.72 17.98 13.84
C ILE A 106 24.42 18.09 15.33
N LEU A 107 24.50 16.98 16.08
CA LEU A 107 24.19 16.97 17.51
C LEU A 107 25.08 17.94 18.29
N ALA A 108 26.40 17.91 18.07
CA ALA A 108 27.31 18.83 18.73
C ALA A 108 26.97 20.31 18.44
N THR A 109 26.70 20.64 17.18
CA THR A 109 26.37 22.01 16.76
C THR A 109 25.02 22.46 17.33
N GLU A 110 24.02 21.58 17.32
CA GLU A 110 22.68 21.92 17.83
C GLU A 110 22.65 22.06 19.34
N VAL A 111 23.37 21.20 20.08
CA VAL A 111 23.50 21.32 21.54
C VAL A 111 24.18 22.64 21.92
N GLU A 112 25.29 23.01 21.26
CA GLU A 112 25.96 24.29 21.50
C GLU A 112 25.05 25.48 21.17
N TRP A 113 24.33 25.41 20.05
CA TRP A 113 23.40 26.46 19.65
C TRP A 113 22.25 26.63 20.65
N LEU A 114 21.63 25.54 21.11
CA LEU A 114 20.55 25.57 22.11
C LEU A 114 21.00 26.24 23.41
N TYR A 115 22.23 25.98 23.88
CA TYR A 115 22.81 26.68 25.02
C TYR A 115 23.06 28.17 24.73
N SER A 116 23.54 28.51 23.53
CA SER A 116 23.86 29.89 23.16
C SER A 116 22.64 30.82 23.20
N ILE A 117 21.47 30.30 22.80
CA ILE A 117 20.21 31.04 22.84
C ILE A 117 19.48 30.92 24.19
N LYS A 118 19.99 30.08 25.10
CA LYS A 118 19.35 29.76 26.40
C LYS A 118 17.90 29.28 26.22
N ALA A 119 17.69 28.30 25.33
CA ALA A 119 16.36 27.79 25.05
C ALA A 119 15.72 27.16 26.31
N ASP A 120 14.48 27.56 26.62
CA ASP A 120 13.70 27.01 27.72
C ASP A 120 12.95 25.73 27.30
N LEU A 121 12.57 25.64 26.02
CA LEU A 121 11.88 24.47 25.46
C LEU A 121 12.24 24.26 23.99
N VAL A 122 12.49 23.01 23.61
CA VAL A 122 12.63 22.60 22.21
C VAL A 122 11.28 22.07 21.70
N VAL A 123 10.80 22.62 20.59
CA VAL A 123 9.57 22.18 19.92
C VAL A 123 9.93 21.59 18.57
N SER A 124 9.39 20.42 18.25
CA SER A 124 9.69 19.73 16.99
C SER A 124 8.41 19.50 16.18
N ASP A 125 8.35 20.09 14.99
CA ASP A 125 7.43 19.69 13.93
C ASP A 125 8.03 18.49 13.18
N VAL A 126 8.05 17.35 13.88
CA VAL A 126 8.49 16.03 13.41
C VAL A 126 9.97 15.92 12.99
N VAL A 127 10.86 16.83 13.39
CA VAL A 127 12.32 16.71 13.21
C VAL A 127 12.92 15.78 14.27
N PRO A 128 13.41 14.57 13.94
CA PRO A 128 13.84 13.59 14.95
C PRO A 128 15.04 14.08 15.76
N VAL A 129 16.11 14.49 15.08
CA VAL A 129 17.38 14.87 15.71
C VAL A 129 17.25 16.04 16.69
N ALA A 130 16.21 16.88 16.56
CA ALA A 130 15.92 17.95 17.50
C ALA A 130 15.56 17.43 18.91
N CYS A 131 14.79 16.33 18.99
CA CYS A 131 14.44 15.69 20.27
C CYS A 131 15.69 15.12 20.96
N ARG A 132 16.60 14.53 20.17
CA ARG A 132 17.88 14.02 20.69
C ARG A 132 18.82 15.15 21.14
N ALA A 133 18.97 16.20 20.34
CA ALA A 133 19.78 17.37 20.69
C ALA A 133 19.27 18.05 21.96
N ALA A 134 17.95 18.18 22.13
CA ALA A 134 17.34 18.70 23.35
C ALA A 134 17.72 17.87 24.58
N ALA A 135 17.63 16.54 24.48
CA ALA A 135 18.00 15.64 25.56
C ALA A 135 19.48 15.73 25.94
N GLU A 136 20.39 15.86 24.97
CA GLU A 136 21.83 16.06 25.21
C GLU A 136 22.15 17.45 25.80
N ALA A 137 21.35 18.46 25.47
CA ALA A 137 21.41 19.78 26.09
C ALA A 137 20.73 19.85 27.48
N GLY A 138 20.08 18.78 27.93
CA GLY A 138 19.30 18.78 29.17
C GLY A 138 18.04 19.66 29.13
N ILE A 139 17.53 19.94 27.92
CA ILE A 139 16.35 20.78 27.68
C ILE A 139 15.15 19.88 27.36
N ARG A 140 13.97 20.23 27.87
CA ARG A 140 12.72 19.50 27.60
C ARG A 140 12.32 19.66 26.14
N SER A 141 11.70 18.63 25.55
CA SER A 141 11.23 18.71 24.18
C SER A 141 9.81 18.17 23.97
N VAL A 142 9.05 18.85 23.11
CA VAL A 142 7.66 18.50 22.76
C VAL A 142 7.51 18.44 21.23
N CYS A 143 6.83 17.42 20.72
CA CYS A 143 6.52 17.32 19.30
C CYS A 143 5.12 17.88 19.03
N VAL A 144 4.94 18.56 17.88
CA VAL A 144 3.63 19.06 17.41
C VAL A 144 3.41 18.57 15.98
N THR A 145 2.61 17.52 15.79
CA THR A 145 2.43 16.92 14.44
C THR A 145 1.22 15.97 14.39
N ASN A 146 0.80 15.59 13.18
CA ASN A 146 -0.17 14.52 12.93
C ASN A 146 0.47 13.21 12.44
N PHE A 147 1.76 13.19 12.08
CA PHE A 147 2.44 11.95 11.72
C PHE A 147 3.89 11.96 12.20
N SER A 148 4.56 10.82 12.14
CA SER A 148 5.97 10.64 12.51
C SER A 148 6.79 9.99 11.38
N TRP A 149 8.07 10.34 11.23
CA TRP A 149 8.90 9.80 10.14
C TRP A 149 9.22 8.31 10.29
N ASP A 150 9.25 7.76 11.50
CA ASP A 150 9.40 6.32 11.72
C ASP A 150 8.23 5.54 11.11
N PHE A 151 7.00 6.05 11.24
CA PHE A 151 5.82 5.45 10.61
C PHE A 151 5.85 5.56 9.08
N ILE A 152 6.20 6.74 8.54
CA ILE A 152 6.27 6.94 7.09
C ILE A 152 7.38 6.09 6.46
N TYR A 153 8.58 6.09 7.06
CA TYR A 153 9.73 5.35 6.52
C TYR A 153 9.69 3.85 6.80
N ALA A 154 8.91 3.38 7.77
CA ALA A 154 8.72 1.95 7.98
C ALA A 154 8.27 1.25 6.69
N GLU A 155 7.35 1.85 5.92
CA GLU A 155 6.94 1.29 4.63
C GLU A 155 8.02 1.43 3.55
N TYR A 156 8.82 2.49 3.58
CA TYR A 156 9.86 2.72 2.57
C TYR A 156 10.98 1.70 2.72
N VAL A 157 11.41 1.43 3.95
CA VAL A 157 12.42 0.42 4.27
C VAL A 157 11.95 -0.98 3.86
N MET A 158 10.66 -1.25 4.00
CA MET A 158 10.06 -2.52 3.56
C MET A 158 10.23 -2.76 2.06
N ALA A 159 10.22 -1.69 1.26
CA ALA A 159 10.44 -1.76 -0.19
C ALA A 159 11.92 -1.68 -0.61
N ALA A 160 12.78 -1.08 0.21
CA ALA A 160 14.18 -0.78 -0.11
C ALA A 160 15.20 -1.83 0.36
N GLY A 161 14.78 -2.79 1.18
CA GLY A 161 15.66 -3.82 1.74
C GLY A 161 16.31 -3.42 3.08
N TYR A 162 17.01 -4.39 3.69
CA TYR A 162 17.46 -4.34 5.08
C TYR A 162 18.44 -3.21 5.43
N HIS A 163 19.20 -2.70 4.45
CA HIS A 163 20.28 -1.74 4.66
C HIS A 163 19.82 -0.41 5.27
N HIS A 164 18.52 -0.09 5.19
CA HIS A 164 17.95 1.15 5.70
C HIS A 164 17.16 0.99 7.01
N ARG A 165 17.07 -0.23 7.59
CA ARG A 165 16.30 -0.47 8.83
C ARG A 165 16.77 0.36 10.01
N SER A 166 18.08 0.58 10.13
CA SER A 166 18.66 1.41 11.18
C SER A 166 18.12 2.84 11.18
N ILE A 167 17.68 3.37 10.03
CA ILE A 167 17.09 4.71 9.92
C ILE A 167 15.80 4.80 10.75
N VAL A 168 14.88 3.85 10.58
CA VAL A 168 13.58 3.86 11.30
C VAL A 168 13.80 3.72 12.80
N TRP A 169 14.73 2.83 13.20
CA TRP A 169 15.09 2.66 14.60
C TRP A 169 15.67 3.93 15.22
N GLN A 170 16.59 4.59 14.52
CA GLN A 170 17.18 5.85 14.96
C GLN A 170 16.13 6.94 15.12
N ILE A 171 15.20 7.06 14.16
CA ILE A 171 14.12 8.05 14.23
C ILE A 171 13.21 7.80 15.43
N ALA A 172 12.81 6.54 15.64
CA ALA A 172 11.96 6.18 16.77
C ALA A 172 12.66 6.41 18.12
N GLU A 173 13.96 6.11 18.21
CA GLU A 173 14.79 6.40 19.37
C GLU A 173 14.85 7.92 19.63
N ASP A 174 15.10 8.72 18.59
CA ASP A 174 15.14 10.17 18.69
C ASP A 174 13.83 10.75 19.22
N TYR A 175 12.69 10.33 18.67
CA TYR A 175 11.38 10.75 19.17
C TYR A 175 11.09 10.26 20.59
N SER A 176 11.68 9.15 21.04
CA SER A 176 11.47 8.64 22.40
C SER A 176 12.05 9.53 23.49
N HIS A 177 12.93 10.48 23.11
CA HIS A 177 13.45 11.55 23.98
C HIS A 177 12.50 12.73 24.13
N CYS A 178 11.44 12.78 23.31
CA CYS A 178 10.38 13.76 23.46
C CYS A 178 9.52 13.44 24.69
N GLU A 179 9.12 14.48 25.42
CA GLU A 179 8.34 14.34 26.65
C GLU A 179 6.91 13.86 26.35
N PHE A 180 6.25 14.52 25.40
CA PHE A 180 4.93 14.14 24.89
C PHE A 180 4.69 14.75 23.50
N LEU A 181 3.69 14.21 22.81
CA LEU A 181 3.22 14.68 21.52
C LEU A 181 1.96 15.53 21.68
N ILE A 182 1.98 16.76 21.17
CA ILE A 182 0.76 17.50 20.81
C ILE A 182 0.31 17.00 19.44
N ARG A 183 -0.75 16.19 19.42
CA ARG A 183 -1.22 15.49 18.23
C ARG A 183 -2.31 16.27 17.53
N LEU A 184 -2.06 16.58 16.25
CA LEU A 184 -3.01 17.30 15.41
C LEU A 184 -4.04 16.33 14.78
N PRO A 185 -5.26 16.79 14.44
CA PRO A 185 -6.28 15.93 13.82
C PRO A 185 -5.84 15.29 12.49
N GLY A 186 -6.47 14.18 12.12
CA GLY A 186 -6.09 13.42 10.92
C GLY A 186 -4.75 12.71 11.05
N TYR A 187 -4.46 12.23 12.26
CA TYR A 187 -3.18 11.66 12.63
C TYR A 187 -2.97 10.21 12.16
N CYS A 188 -1.69 9.89 11.91
CA CYS A 188 -1.20 8.54 11.75
C CYS A 188 -0.92 7.89 13.12
N PRO A 189 -0.79 6.56 13.20
CA PRO A 189 -0.17 5.90 14.33
C PRO A 189 1.25 6.42 14.53
N MET A 190 1.58 6.84 15.76
CA MET A 190 2.90 7.35 16.12
C MET A 190 3.39 6.72 17.43
N PRO A 191 3.73 5.42 17.42
CA PRO A 191 4.07 4.67 18.64
C PRO A 191 5.34 5.14 19.34
N ALA A 192 6.19 5.91 18.66
CA ALA A 192 7.41 6.45 19.27
C ALA A 192 7.11 7.44 20.41
N PHE A 193 5.92 8.04 20.43
CA PHE A 193 5.49 8.96 21.49
C PHE A 193 4.67 8.24 22.56
N ARG A 194 5.06 8.43 23.83
CA ARG A 194 4.40 7.82 24.98
C ARG A 194 3.11 8.52 25.35
N ASP A 195 3.23 9.81 25.66
CA ASP A 195 2.12 10.63 26.12
C ASP A 195 1.66 11.51 24.95
N VAL A 196 0.35 11.65 24.81
CA VAL A 196 -0.27 12.35 23.68
C VAL A 196 -1.35 13.27 24.19
N ILE A 197 -1.34 14.51 23.71
CA ILE A 197 -2.38 15.51 23.94
C ILE A 197 -2.98 15.88 22.59
N ASP A 198 -4.24 15.54 22.39
CA ASP A 198 -4.96 15.93 21.19
C ASP A 198 -5.38 17.40 21.27
N VAL A 199 -5.18 18.14 20.18
CA VAL A 199 -5.59 19.56 20.06
C VAL A 199 -6.57 19.76 18.90
N PRO A 200 -7.33 20.88 18.90
CA PRO A 200 -8.17 21.25 17.77
C PRO A 200 -7.37 21.45 16.47
N LEU A 201 -8.05 21.66 15.33
CA LEU A 201 -7.37 21.94 14.08
C LEU A 201 -6.51 23.20 14.19
N VAL A 202 -5.24 23.07 13.81
CA VAL A 202 -4.33 24.20 13.59
C VAL A 202 -4.59 24.74 12.20
N VAL A 203 -5.13 25.96 12.12
CA VAL A 203 -5.58 26.60 10.88
C VAL A 203 -5.15 28.06 10.89
N ARG A 204 -4.63 28.55 9.78
CA ARG A 204 -4.30 29.98 9.61
C ARG A 204 -5.58 30.79 9.44
N ARG A 205 -5.73 31.88 10.18
CA ARG A 205 -6.94 32.74 10.16
C ARG A 205 -7.10 33.51 8.84
N LEU A 206 -8.35 33.84 8.50
CA LEU A 206 -8.65 34.70 7.35
C LEU A 206 -8.25 36.15 7.64
N HIS A 207 -7.65 36.81 6.66
CA HIS A 207 -7.43 38.26 6.68
C HIS A 207 -8.59 39.00 6.02
N LYS A 208 -9.24 38.38 5.03
CA LYS A 208 -10.34 38.97 4.27
C LYS A 208 -11.53 38.03 4.18
N SER A 209 -12.71 38.61 4.10
CA SER A 209 -13.94 37.87 3.80
C SER A 209 -13.98 37.45 2.32
N ARG A 210 -14.74 36.40 2.03
CA ARG A 210 -15.03 35.94 0.65
C ARG A 210 -15.41 37.10 -0.28
N LYS A 211 -16.28 38.00 0.17
CA LYS A 211 -16.79 39.13 -0.62
C LYS A 211 -15.69 40.12 -0.99
N GLU A 212 -14.75 40.37 -0.07
CA GLU A 212 -13.61 41.26 -0.31
C GLU A 212 -12.64 40.66 -1.33
N VAL A 213 -12.28 39.38 -1.15
CA VAL A 213 -11.38 38.66 -2.06
C VAL A 213 -11.97 38.60 -3.48
N ARG A 214 -13.25 38.24 -3.63
CA ARG A 214 -13.91 38.17 -4.94
C ARG A 214 -14.00 39.54 -5.61
N LYS A 215 -14.23 40.61 -4.84
CA LYS A 215 -14.20 41.99 -5.36
C LYS A 215 -12.82 42.39 -5.87
N GLU A 216 -11.75 42.05 -5.16
CA GLU A 216 -10.36 42.33 -5.58
C GLU A 216 -10.00 41.58 -6.86
N LEU A 217 -10.43 40.33 -6.98
CA LEU A 217 -10.24 39.51 -8.18
C LEU A 217 -11.19 39.86 -9.33
N ARG A 218 -12.15 40.79 -9.10
CA ARG A 218 -13.21 41.18 -10.05
C ARG A 218 -14.09 40.00 -10.49
N ILE A 219 -14.39 39.10 -9.58
CA ILE A 219 -15.22 37.91 -9.80
C ILE A 219 -16.61 38.13 -9.19
N GLY A 220 -17.67 37.89 -9.97
CA GLY A 220 -19.06 37.96 -9.49
C GLY A 220 -19.39 36.89 -8.43
N GLU A 221 -20.40 37.12 -7.60
CA GLU A 221 -20.84 36.14 -6.59
C GLU A 221 -21.54 34.91 -7.21
N ASP A 222 -22.07 35.06 -8.42
CA ASP A 222 -22.76 34.04 -9.21
C ASP A 222 -21.81 33.12 -9.99
N VAL A 223 -20.58 33.55 -10.21
CA VAL A 223 -19.54 32.77 -10.92
C VAL A 223 -19.07 31.61 -10.03
N LYS A 224 -18.91 30.40 -10.58
CA LYS A 224 -18.32 29.29 -9.81
C LYS A 224 -16.79 29.34 -9.86
N LEU A 225 -16.16 29.24 -8.70
CA LEU A 225 -14.72 29.41 -8.53
C LEU A 225 -14.10 28.13 -7.95
N VAL A 226 -13.11 27.57 -8.63
CA VAL A 226 -12.28 26.47 -8.11
C VAL A 226 -10.86 26.99 -7.86
N ILE A 227 -10.22 26.56 -6.77
CA ILE A 227 -8.79 26.82 -6.54
C ILE A 227 -7.97 25.56 -6.79
N LEU A 228 -6.98 25.65 -7.68
CA LEU A 228 -6.04 24.58 -8.02
C LEU A 228 -4.79 24.71 -7.15
N ASN A 229 -4.64 23.83 -6.16
CA ASN A 229 -3.57 23.93 -5.15
C ASN A 229 -2.80 22.61 -4.96
N PHE A 230 -1.55 22.59 -5.43
CA PHE A 230 -0.61 21.46 -5.29
C PHE A 230 0.59 21.78 -4.39
N GLY A 231 0.47 22.76 -3.50
CA GLY A 231 1.44 23.02 -2.43
C GLY A 231 2.78 23.55 -2.93
N GLY A 232 2.76 24.49 -3.88
CA GLY A 232 3.94 25.24 -4.32
C GLY A 232 4.90 24.51 -5.28
N GLN A 233 4.65 23.24 -5.63
CA GLN A 233 5.42 22.57 -6.67
C GLN A 233 4.88 22.93 -8.07
N PRO A 234 5.76 23.22 -9.05
CA PRO A 234 5.35 23.42 -10.43
C PRO A 234 4.66 22.16 -10.94
N ALA A 235 3.37 22.24 -11.22
CA ALA A 235 2.60 21.08 -11.63
C ALA A 235 2.97 20.61 -13.06
N GLY A 236 3.51 21.48 -13.90
CA GLY A 236 3.97 21.14 -15.25
C GLY A 236 2.86 20.72 -16.23
N TRP A 237 1.58 20.87 -15.86
CA TRP A 237 0.46 20.42 -16.67
C TRP A 237 0.03 21.46 -17.70
N LYS A 238 -0.40 20.96 -18.88
CA LYS A 238 -1.06 21.77 -19.91
C LYS A 238 -2.55 21.83 -19.64
N LEU A 239 -3.00 22.90 -19.01
CA LEU A 239 -4.41 23.15 -18.74
C LEU A 239 -5.12 23.61 -20.01
N LYS A 240 -6.36 23.16 -20.21
CA LYS A 240 -7.21 23.54 -21.35
C LYS A 240 -8.53 24.12 -20.85
N GLU A 241 -9.14 24.98 -21.68
CA GLU A 241 -10.38 25.66 -21.33
C GLU A 241 -11.53 24.69 -21.04
N ASP A 242 -11.60 23.58 -21.77
CA ASP A 242 -12.63 22.53 -21.66
C ASP A 242 -12.53 21.67 -20.40
N TYR A 243 -11.50 21.87 -19.57
CA TYR A 243 -11.35 21.13 -18.31
C TYR A 243 -12.34 21.62 -17.24
N LEU A 244 -12.80 22.87 -17.36
CA LEU A 244 -13.78 23.44 -16.44
C LEU A 244 -15.20 23.39 -17.04
N PRO A 245 -16.25 23.27 -16.21
CA PRO A 245 -17.61 23.47 -16.68
C PRO A 245 -17.80 24.90 -17.19
N SER A 246 -18.73 25.09 -18.14
CA SER A 246 -19.01 26.41 -18.71
C SER A 246 -19.37 27.43 -17.63
N GLY A 247 -18.78 28.62 -17.69
CA GLY A 247 -18.98 29.71 -16.73
C GLY A 247 -18.16 29.62 -15.44
N TRP A 248 -17.31 28.61 -15.27
CA TRP A 248 -16.43 28.49 -14.12
C TRP A 248 -15.08 29.18 -14.35
N LEU A 249 -14.48 29.64 -13.25
CA LEU A 249 -13.12 30.14 -13.21
C LEU A 249 -12.26 29.28 -12.28
N CYS A 250 -10.98 29.16 -12.60
CA CYS A 250 -10.00 28.44 -11.78
C CYS A 250 -8.87 29.37 -11.33
N LEU A 251 -8.61 29.45 -10.04
CA LEU A 251 -7.45 30.13 -9.48
C LEU A 251 -6.26 29.15 -9.42
N VAL A 252 -5.15 29.46 -10.10
CA VAL A 252 -4.00 28.57 -10.16
C VAL A 252 -2.90 29.02 -9.22
N CYS A 253 -2.64 28.24 -8.16
CA CYS A 253 -1.55 28.47 -7.22
C CYS A 253 -0.21 27.99 -7.80
N GLY A 254 0.83 28.83 -7.73
CA GLY A 254 2.20 28.41 -8.02
C GLY A 254 2.53 28.18 -9.51
N ALA A 255 1.73 28.72 -10.44
CA ALA A 255 2.06 28.69 -11.86
C ALA A 255 3.38 29.42 -12.14
N SER A 256 4.19 28.90 -13.07
CA SER A 256 5.46 29.55 -13.43
C SER A 256 5.23 30.87 -14.17
N ASP A 257 6.24 31.75 -14.17
CA ASP A 257 6.19 33.04 -14.89
C ASP A 257 6.10 32.91 -16.40
N THR A 258 6.45 31.74 -16.92
CA THR A 258 6.43 31.39 -18.34
C THR A 258 5.24 30.51 -18.74
N GLN A 259 4.38 30.09 -17.80
CA GLN A 259 3.25 29.22 -18.10
C GLN A 259 2.08 30.03 -18.65
N GLU A 260 1.74 29.79 -19.92
CA GLU A 260 0.50 30.28 -20.51
C GLU A 260 -0.69 29.49 -19.96
N LEU A 261 -1.71 30.21 -19.49
CA LEU A 261 -2.95 29.65 -18.95
C LEU A 261 -4.14 30.05 -19.84
N PRO A 262 -5.14 29.17 -20.03
CA PRO A 262 -6.36 29.53 -20.74
C PRO A 262 -7.13 30.67 -20.04
N PRO A 263 -8.02 31.40 -20.74
CA PRO A 263 -8.71 32.58 -20.20
C PRO A 263 -9.52 32.34 -18.91
N ASN A 264 -10.05 31.13 -18.72
CA ASN A 264 -10.80 30.73 -17.53
C ASN A 264 -9.90 30.25 -16.36
N PHE A 265 -8.57 30.33 -16.50
CA PHE A 265 -7.59 30.03 -15.47
C PHE A 265 -6.80 31.29 -15.08
N LEU A 266 -7.06 31.80 -13.88
CA LEU A 266 -6.43 32.98 -13.32
C LEU A 266 -5.17 32.61 -12.55
N LYS A 267 -4.04 33.13 -12.99
CA LYS A 267 -2.76 32.96 -12.28
C LYS A 267 -2.75 33.78 -10.99
N LEU A 268 -2.43 33.13 -9.88
CA LEU A 268 -2.23 33.81 -8.59
C LEU A 268 -0.77 34.27 -8.42
N PRO A 269 -0.53 35.41 -7.74
CA PRO A 269 0.80 35.80 -7.28
C PRO A 269 1.44 34.72 -6.39
N LYS A 270 2.78 34.62 -6.40
CA LYS A 270 3.53 33.63 -5.61
C LYS A 270 3.38 33.83 -4.09
N ASP A 271 3.16 35.06 -3.68
CA ASP A 271 2.97 35.52 -2.30
C ASP A 271 1.48 35.66 -1.90
N ALA A 272 0.57 35.16 -2.74
CA ALA A 272 -0.86 35.25 -2.46
C ALA A 272 -1.23 34.44 -1.20
N TYR A 273 -1.93 35.09 -0.27
CA TYR A 273 -2.39 34.45 0.96
C TYR A 273 -3.50 33.44 0.67
N THR A 274 -3.10 32.16 0.60
CA THR A 274 -3.96 31.07 0.15
C THR A 274 -5.22 30.82 0.99
N PRO A 275 -5.23 30.98 2.34
CA PRO A 275 -6.44 30.76 3.14
C PRO A 275 -7.64 31.62 2.71
N ASP A 276 -7.40 32.91 2.41
CA ASP A 276 -8.43 33.83 1.92
C ASP A 276 -9.01 33.36 0.57
N LEU A 277 -8.15 32.85 -0.32
CA LEU A 277 -8.54 32.36 -1.65
C LEU A 277 -9.30 31.03 -1.57
N ILE A 278 -8.91 30.15 -0.65
CA ILE A 278 -9.64 28.92 -0.33
C ILE A 278 -11.05 29.28 0.15
N ALA A 279 -11.19 30.15 1.15
CA ALA A 279 -12.50 30.58 1.65
C ALA A 279 -13.34 31.35 0.62
N ALA A 280 -12.70 32.02 -0.34
CA ALA A 280 -13.38 32.71 -1.42
C ALA A 280 -13.88 31.79 -2.56
N SER A 281 -13.39 30.54 -2.62
CA SER A 281 -13.69 29.57 -3.66
C SER A 281 -14.94 28.74 -3.34
N ASP A 282 -15.52 28.08 -4.34
CA ASP A 282 -16.66 27.17 -4.20
C ASP A 282 -16.22 25.71 -4.01
N CYS A 283 -15.03 25.37 -4.51
CA CYS A 283 -14.33 24.13 -4.19
C CYS A 283 -12.82 24.27 -4.40
N MET A 284 -12.05 23.29 -3.92
CA MET A 284 -10.62 23.16 -4.17
C MET A 284 -10.33 21.90 -4.97
N LEU A 285 -9.36 21.97 -5.89
CA LEU A 285 -8.78 20.83 -6.60
C LEU A 285 -7.28 20.75 -6.26
N GLY A 286 -6.80 19.62 -5.74
CA GLY A 286 -5.44 19.59 -5.22
C GLY A 286 -4.93 18.23 -4.73
N LYS A 287 -3.78 18.27 -4.06
CA LYS A 287 -3.23 17.12 -3.32
C LYS A 287 -3.58 17.21 -1.84
N ILE A 288 -3.85 16.08 -1.20
CA ILE A 288 -4.08 16.01 0.24
C ILE A 288 -2.77 16.32 0.97
N GLY A 289 -2.80 17.28 1.88
CA GLY A 289 -1.79 17.49 2.91
C GLY A 289 -2.42 18.18 4.11
N TYR A 290 -1.84 18.05 5.30
CA TYR A 290 -2.48 18.53 6.53
C TYR A 290 -2.97 19.98 6.41
N GLY A 291 -2.14 20.91 5.92
CA GLY A 291 -2.51 22.32 5.80
C GLY A 291 -3.68 22.59 4.84
N THR A 292 -3.73 21.94 3.69
CA THR A 292 -4.85 22.11 2.73
C THR A 292 -6.13 21.49 3.27
N VAL A 293 -6.02 20.34 3.93
CA VAL A 293 -7.15 19.65 4.56
C VAL A 293 -7.71 20.45 5.74
N SER A 294 -6.84 20.94 6.63
CA SER A 294 -7.26 21.72 7.80
C SER A 294 -7.98 23.01 7.39
N GLU A 295 -7.49 23.69 6.35
CA GLU A 295 -8.12 24.90 5.79
C GLU A 295 -9.44 24.60 5.08
N ALA A 296 -9.50 23.52 4.27
CA ALA A 296 -10.74 23.11 3.62
C ALA A 296 -11.85 22.79 4.63
N LEU A 297 -11.51 22.06 5.70
CA LEU A 297 -12.46 21.73 6.76
C LEU A 297 -12.90 22.95 7.55
N ALA A 298 -11.95 23.78 8.00
CA ALA A 298 -12.25 24.97 8.78
C ALA A 298 -13.15 25.97 8.04
N TYR A 299 -12.97 26.10 6.73
CA TYR A 299 -13.75 27.00 5.88
C TYR A 299 -14.88 26.30 5.13
N LYS A 300 -15.21 25.06 5.52
CA LYS A 300 -16.31 24.25 4.96
C LYS A 300 -16.29 24.20 3.43
N LEU A 301 -15.10 24.12 2.84
CA LEU A 301 -14.88 24.07 1.41
C LEU A 301 -14.87 22.61 0.93
N PRO A 302 -15.65 22.24 -0.10
CA PRO A 302 -15.49 20.96 -0.79
C PRO A 302 -14.10 20.84 -1.43
N PHE A 303 -13.45 19.71 -1.21
CA PHE A 303 -12.10 19.41 -1.68
C PHE A 303 -12.10 18.20 -2.60
N VAL A 304 -11.93 18.46 -3.89
CA VAL A 304 -11.60 17.47 -4.91
C VAL A 304 -10.11 17.17 -4.82
N PHE A 305 -9.74 15.92 -4.54
CA PHE A 305 -8.34 15.55 -4.36
C PHE A 305 -7.93 14.40 -5.26
N VAL A 306 -6.65 14.35 -5.57
CA VAL A 306 -6.02 13.28 -6.35
C VAL A 306 -5.06 12.52 -5.44
N ARG A 307 -5.12 11.18 -5.49
CA ARG A 307 -4.28 10.32 -4.65
C ARG A 307 -2.79 10.52 -4.94
N ARG A 308 -1.99 10.45 -3.89
CA ARG A 308 -0.53 10.35 -3.98
C ARG A 308 -0.10 8.92 -3.76
N ASP A 309 0.69 8.43 -4.69
CA ASP A 309 1.28 7.11 -4.57
C ASP A 309 2.38 7.13 -3.51
N TYR A 310 2.35 6.14 -2.62
CA TYR A 310 3.39 5.87 -1.62
C TYR A 310 3.59 6.94 -0.54
N PHE A 311 2.53 7.64 -0.12
CA PHE A 311 2.59 8.56 1.02
C PHE A 311 1.58 8.22 2.12
N ASN A 312 2.08 7.67 3.23
CA ASN A 312 1.27 7.00 4.25
C ASN A 312 0.41 7.91 5.13
N GLU A 313 0.64 9.23 5.12
CA GLU A 313 -0.23 10.20 5.79
C GLU A 313 -1.60 10.31 5.09
N GLU A 314 -1.62 10.16 3.77
CA GLU A 314 -2.78 10.49 2.94
C GLU A 314 -4.07 9.74 3.34
N PRO A 315 -4.06 8.42 3.61
CA PRO A 315 -5.28 7.70 3.99
C PRO A 315 -5.97 8.30 5.23
N PHE A 316 -5.21 8.81 6.21
CA PHE A 316 -5.76 9.36 7.44
C PHE A 316 -6.42 10.72 7.22
N LEU A 317 -5.78 11.59 6.44
CA LEU A 317 -6.33 12.88 6.05
C LEU A 317 -7.52 12.74 5.11
N ARG A 318 -7.47 11.77 4.19
CA ARG A 318 -8.60 11.39 3.33
C ARG A 318 -9.79 10.98 4.16
N ASN A 319 -9.60 10.07 5.12
CA ASN A 319 -10.67 9.62 6.01
C ASN A 319 -11.28 10.80 6.78
N MET A 320 -10.46 11.78 7.16
CA MET A 320 -10.94 13.00 7.79
C MET A 320 -11.82 13.85 6.84
N LEU A 321 -11.40 14.07 5.60
CA LEU A 321 -12.20 14.79 4.60
C LEU A 321 -13.54 14.09 4.30
N GLU A 322 -13.53 12.77 4.21
CA GLU A 322 -14.74 11.98 3.96
C GLU A 322 -15.70 12.01 5.15
N PHE A 323 -15.17 11.87 6.36
CA PHE A 323 -15.94 11.93 7.59
C PHE A 323 -16.74 13.24 7.70
N TYR A 324 -16.11 14.36 7.34
CA TYR A 324 -16.74 15.68 7.37
C TYR A 324 -17.43 16.08 6.05
N GLN A 325 -17.71 15.13 5.16
CA GLN A 325 -18.40 15.34 3.88
C GLN A 325 -17.77 16.44 3.01
N SER A 326 -16.45 16.56 3.05
CA SER A 326 -15.68 17.58 2.32
C SER A 326 -14.91 16.97 1.14
N GLY A 327 -14.64 15.66 1.11
CA GLY A 327 -13.80 15.04 0.08
C GLY A 327 -14.53 14.51 -1.16
N VAL A 328 -13.98 14.78 -2.35
CA VAL A 328 -14.26 14.05 -3.59
C VAL A 328 -12.96 13.53 -4.18
N GLU A 329 -12.81 12.22 -4.31
CA GLU A 329 -11.61 11.65 -4.93
C GLU A 329 -11.72 11.69 -6.46
N MET A 330 -10.67 12.18 -7.12
CA MET A 330 -10.48 12.17 -8.56
C MET A 330 -9.29 11.26 -8.90
N ILE A 331 -9.49 10.34 -9.84
CA ILE A 331 -8.40 9.48 -10.32
C ILE A 331 -7.40 10.29 -11.15
N ARG A 332 -6.12 9.91 -11.09
CA ARG A 332 -5.03 10.64 -11.76
C ARG A 332 -5.22 10.78 -13.27
N ARG A 333 -5.78 9.76 -13.92
CA ARG A 333 -6.12 9.80 -15.36
C ARG A 333 -7.03 10.98 -15.68
N ASP A 334 -8.11 11.15 -14.92
CA ASP A 334 -9.12 12.17 -15.19
C ASP A 334 -8.61 13.59 -14.89
N LEU A 335 -7.70 13.73 -13.91
CA LEU A 335 -6.95 14.97 -13.70
C LEU A 335 -6.17 15.36 -14.96
N LEU A 336 -5.42 14.41 -15.54
CA LEU A 336 -4.52 14.65 -16.66
C LEU A 336 -5.26 14.79 -18.00
N THR A 337 -6.38 14.10 -18.20
CA THR A 337 -7.18 14.19 -19.42
C THR A 337 -8.17 15.35 -19.40
N GLY A 338 -8.40 15.96 -18.23
CA GLY A 338 -9.30 17.11 -18.09
C GLY A 338 -10.75 16.75 -17.82
N HIS A 339 -11.05 15.52 -17.42
CA HIS A 339 -12.40 15.07 -17.15
C HIS A 339 -12.89 15.53 -15.76
N TRP A 340 -12.74 16.82 -15.43
CA TRP A 340 -12.96 17.34 -14.07
C TRP A 340 -14.42 17.63 -13.77
N LYS A 341 -15.22 17.97 -14.79
CA LYS A 341 -16.61 18.40 -14.66
C LYS A 341 -17.47 17.53 -13.71
N PRO A 342 -17.51 16.19 -13.82
CA PRO A 342 -18.32 15.37 -12.92
C PRO A 342 -17.90 15.48 -11.44
N TYR A 343 -16.60 15.63 -11.20
CA TYR A 343 -16.05 15.75 -9.85
C TYR A 343 -16.35 17.12 -9.23
N LEU A 344 -16.24 18.18 -10.03
CA LEU A 344 -16.53 19.55 -9.61
C LEU A 344 -18.02 19.76 -9.33
N GLU A 345 -18.91 19.24 -10.20
CA GLU A 345 -20.36 19.28 -9.98
C GLU A 345 -20.74 18.50 -8.71
N ARG A 346 -20.12 17.33 -8.48
CA ARG A 346 -20.29 16.59 -7.23
C ARG A 346 -19.79 17.38 -6.02
N ALA A 347 -18.64 18.03 -6.11
CA ALA A 347 -18.07 18.79 -5.01
C ALA A 347 -19.01 19.91 -4.53
N ILE A 348 -19.63 20.65 -5.47
CA ILE A 348 -20.59 21.71 -5.11
C ILE A 348 -21.86 21.16 -4.46
N SER A 349 -22.23 19.90 -4.72
CA SER A 349 -23.38 19.26 -4.06
C SER A 349 -23.11 18.84 -2.61
N LEU A 350 -21.84 18.83 -2.18
CA LEU A 350 -21.47 18.45 -0.82
C LEU A 350 -21.88 19.52 0.21
N LYS A 351 -22.08 19.08 1.44
CA LYS A 351 -22.37 19.94 2.59
C LYS A 351 -21.33 19.66 3.69
N PRO A 352 -20.11 20.24 3.58
CA PRO A 352 -19.07 20.03 4.59
C PRO A 352 -19.57 20.39 6.00
N CYS A 353 -19.33 19.51 6.97
CA CYS A 353 -19.97 19.55 8.29
C CYS A 353 -18.96 19.58 9.45
N TYR A 354 -17.76 20.11 9.25
CA TYR A 354 -16.79 20.25 10.32
C TYR A 354 -17.26 21.30 11.35
N GLU A 355 -17.47 20.87 12.60
CA GLU A 355 -17.87 21.72 13.73
C GLU A 355 -16.87 21.68 14.90
N GLY A 356 -15.68 21.09 14.69
CA GLY A 356 -14.62 21.07 15.70
C GLY A 356 -13.94 22.43 15.88
N GLY A 357 -13.15 22.58 16.94
CA GLY A 357 -12.36 23.79 17.15
C GLY A 357 -11.32 24.02 16.05
N ILE A 358 -11.07 25.30 15.74
CA ILE A 358 -10.05 25.75 14.76
C ILE A 358 -8.95 26.61 15.41
N ASN A 359 -8.95 26.70 16.74
CA ASN A 359 -7.98 27.44 17.55
C ASN A 359 -6.80 26.56 18.00
N GLY A 360 -6.49 25.48 17.27
CA GLY A 360 -5.46 24.53 17.67
C GLY A 360 -4.08 25.16 17.87
N GLY A 361 -3.74 26.20 17.10
CA GLY A 361 -2.46 26.90 17.25
C GLY A 361 -2.33 27.67 18.56
N GLU A 362 -3.43 28.27 19.05
CA GLU A 362 -3.49 28.94 20.35
C GLU A 362 -3.42 27.93 21.50
N VAL A 363 -4.19 26.83 21.39
CA VAL A 363 -4.18 25.75 22.39
C VAL A 363 -2.80 25.09 22.48
N ALA A 364 -2.16 24.80 21.34
CA ALA A 364 -0.81 24.24 21.31
C ALA A 364 0.21 25.20 21.92
N ALA A 365 0.17 26.50 21.57
CA ALA A 365 1.06 27.51 22.14
C ALA A 365 0.90 27.60 23.67
N HIS A 366 -0.32 27.54 24.19
CA HIS A 366 -0.58 27.55 25.63
C HIS A 366 0.00 26.32 26.34
N ILE A 367 -0.19 25.12 25.79
CA ILE A 367 0.40 23.89 26.33
C ILE A 367 1.93 23.97 26.36
N LEU A 368 2.54 24.47 25.28
CA LEU A 368 3.98 24.66 25.18
C LEU A 368 4.50 25.66 26.24
N GLN A 369 3.79 26.77 26.44
CA GLN A 369 4.11 27.76 27.48
C GLN A 369 4.07 27.15 28.88
N GLU A 370 2.99 26.46 29.24
CA GLU A 370 2.89 25.85 30.56
C GLU A 370 3.94 24.76 30.78
N THR A 371 4.26 24.00 29.73
CA THR A 371 5.31 22.99 29.76
C THR A 371 6.66 23.65 30.05
N ALA A 372 7.02 24.72 29.33
CA ALA A 372 8.26 25.46 29.55
C ALA A 372 8.36 26.03 30.99
N ILE A 373 7.24 26.38 31.62
CA ILE A 373 7.20 26.90 33.02
C ILE A 373 7.29 25.77 34.07
N GLY A 374 7.30 24.50 33.65
CA GLY A 374 7.48 23.37 34.56
C GLY A 374 6.22 22.53 34.80
N LYS A 375 5.09 22.83 34.13
CA LYS A 375 3.91 21.96 34.20
C LYS A 375 4.26 20.62 33.54
N ASN A 376 4.01 19.53 34.26
CA ASN A 376 4.25 18.19 33.75
C ASN A 376 2.94 17.62 33.21
N TYR A 377 2.95 17.28 31.93
CA TYR A 377 1.84 16.62 31.24
C TYR A 377 2.12 15.12 31.00
N ALA A 378 3.36 14.70 31.26
CA ALA A 378 3.86 13.36 31.04
C ALA A 378 3.76 12.50 32.31
N SER A 379 3.61 11.19 32.16
CA SER A 379 3.62 10.27 33.30
C SER A 379 5.05 10.00 33.81
N ASP A 380 5.25 9.91 35.13
CA ASP A 380 6.59 9.78 35.77
C ASP A 380 7.32 8.43 35.53
N LYS A 381 6.81 7.53 34.67
CA LYS A 381 7.39 6.19 34.45
C LYS A 381 8.37 6.15 33.25
N LEU A 382 9.67 6.14 33.53
CA LEU A 382 10.75 5.85 32.55
C LEU A 382 10.80 4.35 32.20
N SER A 383 10.91 4.00 30.91
CA SER A 383 11.25 2.63 30.45
C SER A 383 11.64 2.60 28.98
N GLY A 384 12.94 2.72 28.67
CA GLY A 384 13.49 2.76 27.31
C GLY A 384 13.56 1.41 26.56
N VAL A 385 13.11 0.29 27.16
CA VAL A 385 13.24 -1.06 26.55
C VAL A 385 11.89 -1.69 26.19
N ARG A 386 10.79 -1.30 26.86
CA ARG A 386 9.42 -1.72 26.48
C ARG A 386 8.91 -1.03 25.20
N ARG A 387 9.49 0.11 24.80
CA ARG A 387 8.94 1.00 23.76
C ARG A 387 9.29 0.61 22.34
N LEU A 388 10.49 0.06 22.12
CA LEU A 388 10.83 -0.59 20.86
C LEU A 388 9.87 -1.76 20.62
N ARG A 389 9.62 -2.56 21.66
CA ARG A 389 8.66 -3.66 21.66
C ARG A 389 7.23 -3.18 21.41
N ASP A 390 6.77 -2.09 22.03
CA ASP A 390 5.40 -1.60 21.83
C ASP A 390 5.22 -0.94 20.44
N ALA A 391 6.25 -0.31 19.88
CA ALA A 391 6.28 0.14 18.48
C ALA A 391 6.31 -1.04 17.49
N ILE A 392 7.04 -2.11 17.81
CA ILE A 392 7.03 -3.37 17.05
C ILE A 392 5.65 -4.03 17.13
N VAL A 393 5.06 -4.12 18.33
CA VAL A 393 3.74 -4.71 18.59
C VAL A 393 2.65 -3.89 17.90
N LEU A 394 2.70 -2.56 17.95
CA LEU A 394 1.76 -1.71 17.21
C LEU A 394 1.98 -1.83 15.71
N GLY A 395 3.22 -1.88 15.22
CA GLY A 395 3.53 -2.18 13.82
C GLY A 395 2.98 -3.53 13.35
N TYR A 396 2.90 -4.52 14.26
CA TYR A 396 2.25 -5.82 14.07
C TYR A 396 0.72 -5.74 14.19
N GLN A 397 0.20 -4.94 15.12
CA GLN A 397 -1.24 -4.76 15.37
C GLN A 397 -1.92 -3.89 14.30
N LEU A 398 -1.21 -2.95 13.68
CA LEU A 398 -1.70 -2.18 12.54
C LEU A 398 -1.74 -3.01 11.24
N GLN A 399 -1.11 -4.20 11.25
CA GLN A 399 -1.32 -5.24 10.24
C GLN A 399 -2.58 -6.09 10.52
N ARG A 400 -3.37 -5.77 11.58
CA ARG A 400 -4.64 -6.43 11.85
C ARG A 400 -5.65 -6.12 10.74
N VAL A 401 -6.15 -7.17 10.11
CA VAL A 401 -7.41 -7.17 9.37
C VAL A 401 -8.56 -7.22 10.39
N PRO A 402 -9.64 -6.43 10.25
CA PRO A 402 -10.84 -6.59 11.08
C PRO A 402 -11.36 -8.04 10.98
N GLY A 403 -11.55 -8.73 12.11
CA GLY A 403 -12.04 -10.12 12.16
C GLY A 403 -11.09 -11.16 12.77
N ARG A 404 -9.97 -10.76 13.39
CA ARG A 404 -9.07 -11.65 14.13
C ARG A 404 -8.85 -11.19 15.57
N ASP A 405 -9.42 -11.92 16.52
CA ASP A 405 -8.83 -12.01 17.85
C ASP A 405 -7.71 -13.06 17.80
N VAL A 406 -6.46 -12.57 17.72
CA VAL A 406 -5.28 -13.41 17.97
C VAL A 406 -4.74 -13.02 19.34
N SER A 407 -4.85 -13.94 20.28
CA SER A 407 -4.22 -13.88 21.59
C SER A 407 -2.69 -13.84 21.46
N ILE A 408 -2.04 -13.02 22.28
CA ILE A 408 -0.58 -12.94 22.40
C ILE A 408 -0.05 -14.36 22.71
N PRO A 409 0.99 -14.86 22.03
CA PRO A 409 1.54 -16.19 22.30
C PRO A 409 1.96 -16.36 23.77
N GLU A 410 1.59 -17.47 24.42
CA GLU A 410 1.85 -17.71 25.85
C GLU A 410 3.33 -17.66 26.26
N TRP A 411 4.25 -18.02 25.37
CA TRP A 411 5.69 -17.92 25.64
C TRP A 411 6.21 -16.48 25.74
N TYR A 412 5.41 -15.49 25.31
CA TYR A 412 5.67 -14.05 25.44
C TYR A 412 5.11 -13.47 26.75
N THR A 413 4.10 -14.11 27.34
CA THR A 413 3.52 -13.76 28.65
C THR A 413 4.42 -14.20 29.81
N ASN A 414 5.30 -15.19 29.57
CA ASN A 414 6.11 -15.80 30.62
C ASN A 414 7.29 -14.95 31.12
N ALA A 415 7.57 -13.78 30.53
CA ALA A 415 8.60 -12.87 31.02
C ALA A 415 8.15 -11.99 32.22
N GLU A 416 6.87 -12.03 32.61
CA GLU A 416 6.40 -11.41 33.87
C GLU A 416 6.64 -12.30 35.10
N ASN A 417 6.82 -13.62 34.91
CA ASN A 417 6.81 -14.59 36.01
C ASN A 417 8.20 -14.95 36.59
N GLU A 418 9.30 -14.48 35.99
CA GLU A 418 10.66 -14.79 36.49
C GLU A 418 11.25 -13.71 37.43
N LEU A 419 10.54 -12.62 37.70
CA LEU A 419 10.96 -11.57 38.64
C LEU A 419 9.97 -11.31 39.80
N GLY A 420 8.99 -12.20 39.98
CA GLY A 420 7.95 -12.07 41.00
C GLY A 420 7.62 -13.39 41.70
N LEU A 421 8.61 -14.20 42.07
CA LEU A 421 8.38 -15.40 42.88
C LEU A 421 8.10 -15.02 44.33
N GLY A 422 6.80 -14.87 44.64
CA GLY A 422 6.25 -14.73 45.98
C GLY A 422 4.89 -15.41 46.08
N THR A 423 4.91 -16.72 46.33
CA THR A 423 3.89 -17.55 47.01
C THR A 423 2.40 -17.41 46.62
N GLY A 424 1.85 -18.44 45.96
CA GLY A 424 0.40 -18.69 45.93
C GLY A 424 -0.04 -19.73 44.89
N SER A 425 -0.50 -20.90 45.36
CA SER A 425 -1.02 -22.04 44.57
C SER A 425 -2.33 -21.73 43.82
N PRO A 426 -2.65 -22.40 42.70
CA PRO A 426 -3.85 -22.14 41.90
C PRO A 426 -5.04 -23.00 42.32
N THR A 427 -6.20 -22.38 42.52
CA THR A 427 -7.52 -23.04 42.45
C THR A 427 -8.59 -22.01 42.16
N SER A 428 -9.23 -22.05 40.98
CA SER A 428 -10.65 -21.74 40.81
C SER A 428 -11.12 -22.13 39.41
N GLU A 429 -12.01 -23.11 39.38
CA GLU A 429 -12.83 -23.53 38.25
C GLU A 429 -13.92 -22.50 37.88
N MET A 430 -14.33 -22.57 36.61
CA MET A 430 -15.64 -22.24 36.01
C MET A 430 -16.17 -20.80 35.95
N SER A 431 -16.42 -20.32 34.71
CA SER A 431 -17.79 -20.32 34.16
C SER A 431 -17.82 -19.94 32.68
N GLU A 432 -18.25 -20.89 31.84
CA GLU A 432 -18.68 -20.65 30.46
C GLU A 432 -20.06 -19.98 30.47
N SER A 433 -20.18 -18.80 29.88
CA SER A 433 -21.46 -18.23 29.47
C SER A 433 -21.60 -18.33 27.96
N ASN A 434 -22.14 -19.47 27.50
CA ASN A 434 -22.62 -19.69 26.14
C ASN A 434 -23.79 -18.76 25.83
N ALA A 435 -23.54 -17.68 25.08
CA ALA A 435 -24.58 -17.02 24.29
C ALA A 435 -24.60 -17.68 22.91
N ILE A 436 -25.54 -18.62 22.74
CA ILE A 436 -25.85 -19.27 21.47
C ILE A 436 -26.48 -18.20 20.57
N THR A 437 -25.72 -17.68 19.61
CA THR A 437 -26.27 -16.99 18.44
C THR A 437 -26.75 -18.07 17.47
N GLU A 438 -28.05 -18.14 17.21
CA GLU A 438 -28.60 -18.94 16.09
C GLU A 438 -27.94 -18.46 14.78
N PHE A 439 -27.33 -19.37 14.02
CA PHE A 439 -26.50 -19.05 12.84
C PHE A 439 -27.25 -19.29 11.53
N CYS A 440 -27.11 -18.36 10.58
CA CYS A 440 -27.76 -18.35 9.27
C CYS A 440 -26.98 -19.17 8.21
N THR A 441 -26.84 -20.47 8.41
CA THR A 441 -26.32 -21.38 7.35
C THR A 441 -27.43 -21.90 6.43
N ASP A 442 -28.69 -21.61 6.73
CA ASP A 442 -29.85 -22.13 5.99
C ASP A 442 -30.10 -21.40 4.65
N ASP A 443 -29.53 -20.20 4.45
CA ASP A 443 -29.70 -19.38 3.24
C ASP A 443 -28.76 -19.75 2.08
N PHE A 444 -27.75 -20.62 2.31
CA PHE A 444 -26.75 -20.99 1.30
C PHE A 444 -26.66 -22.51 1.14
N GLU A 445 -26.78 -22.98 -0.10
CA GLU A 445 -26.55 -24.38 -0.46
C GLU A 445 -25.05 -24.66 -0.68
N ILE A 446 -24.53 -25.74 -0.08
CA ILE A 446 -23.16 -26.19 -0.31
C ILE A 446 -23.12 -27.05 -1.57
N LEU A 447 -22.62 -26.48 -2.67
CA LEU A 447 -22.44 -27.20 -3.94
C LEU A 447 -21.23 -28.15 -3.91
N HIS A 448 -20.15 -27.74 -3.22
CA HIS A 448 -18.91 -28.50 -3.10
C HIS A 448 -18.25 -28.28 -1.72
N GLY A 449 -17.78 -29.36 -1.10
CA GLY A 449 -17.08 -29.34 0.19
C GLY A 449 -18.02 -29.38 1.41
N ASP A 450 -17.53 -28.91 2.56
CA ASP A 450 -18.29 -28.75 3.80
C ASP A 450 -17.78 -27.53 4.61
N LEU A 451 -18.52 -27.14 5.67
CA LEU A 451 -18.16 -26.01 6.54
C LEU A 451 -17.38 -26.42 7.80
N GLN A 452 -17.01 -27.70 7.96
CA GLN A 452 -16.43 -28.22 9.19
C GLN A 452 -15.01 -27.66 9.38
N GLY A 453 -14.82 -26.86 10.43
CA GLY A 453 -13.52 -26.24 10.72
C GLY A 453 -13.22 -24.95 9.93
N LEU A 454 -14.17 -24.41 9.17
CA LEU A 454 -14.02 -23.19 8.36
C LEU A 454 -14.79 -21.99 8.95
N SER A 455 -14.39 -21.54 10.14
CA SER A 455 -15.02 -20.39 10.81
C SER A 455 -14.88 -19.08 10.03
N ASP A 456 -13.81 -18.94 9.23
CA ASP A 456 -13.57 -17.82 8.32
C ASP A 456 -14.67 -17.69 7.26
N THR A 457 -15.09 -18.82 6.68
CA THR A 457 -16.13 -18.90 5.66
C THR A 457 -17.48 -18.54 6.25
N ARG A 458 -17.80 -19.05 7.44
CA ARG A 458 -19.02 -18.65 8.16
C ARG A 458 -19.05 -17.16 8.44
N SER A 459 -17.92 -16.58 8.87
CA SER A 459 -17.81 -15.13 9.09
C SER A 459 -18.01 -14.32 7.81
N PHE A 460 -17.48 -14.80 6.68
CA PHE A 460 -17.67 -14.16 5.38
C PHE A 460 -19.15 -14.19 4.96
N LEU A 461 -19.82 -15.34 5.05
CA LEU A 461 -21.23 -15.48 4.70
C LEU A 461 -22.13 -14.60 5.58
N ASN A 462 -21.88 -14.56 6.90
CA ASN A 462 -22.59 -13.64 7.80
C ASN A 462 -22.38 -12.18 7.40
N SER A 463 -21.13 -11.81 7.08
CA SER A 463 -20.81 -10.44 6.62
C SER A 463 -21.49 -10.12 5.30
N LEU A 464 -21.65 -11.10 4.41
CA LEU A 464 -22.35 -10.96 3.15
C LEU A 464 -23.84 -10.68 3.42
N VAL A 465 -24.51 -11.49 4.27
CA VAL A 465 -25.93 -11.30 4.63
C VAL A 465 -26.18 -9.96 5.32
N GLU A 466 -25.27 -9.53 6.19
CA GLU A 466 -25.35 -8.21 6.85
C GLU A 466 -25.38 -7.05 5.84
N LEU A 467 -24.81 -7.20 4.63
CA LEU A 467 -24.88 -6.16 3.59
C LEU A 467 -26.31 -5.94 3.08
N ASN A 468 -27.20 -6.93 3.17
CA ASN A 468 -28.61 -6.79 2.81
C ASN A 468 -29.34 -5.84 3.79
N ASN A 469 -29.10 -6.02 5.10
CA ASN A 469 -29.75 -5.29 6.18
C ASN A 469 -29.33 -3.80 6.27
N VAL A 470 -28.24 -3.43 5.62
CA VAL A 470 -27.79 -2.04 5.50
C VAL A 470 -28.66 -1.23 4.53
N SER A 471 -29.37 -1.89 3.61
CA SER A 471 -30.23 -1.21 2.63
C SER A 471 -31.55 -0.67 3.22
N ASP A 472 -32.03 -1.23 4.34
CA ASP A 472 -33.32 -0.88 4.95
C ASP A 472 -33.24 0.04 6.19
N SER A 473 -32.04 0.34 6.69
CA SER A 473 -31.85 1.08 7.96
C SER A 473 -31.27 2.48 7.79
N GLU A 474 -31.99 3.37 7.10
CA GLU A 474 -31.68 4.82 7.09
C GLU A 474 -31.91 5.51 8.47
N LYS A 475 -32.26 4.77 9.54
CA LYS A 475 -32.75 5.37 10.79
C LYS A 475 -32.03 5.04 12.10
N ASN A 476 -30.86 4.41 12.11
CA ASN A 476 -30.12 4.23 13.37
C ASN A 476 -28.66 4.72 13.32
N ASN A 477 -28.30 5.45 14.38
CA ASN A 477 -27.09 6.22 14.63
C ASN A 477 -25.76 5.59 14.19
N GLU A 478 -24.97 6.41 13.49
CA GLU A 478 -23.53 6.61 13.65
C GLU A 478 -22.65 5.39 13.97
N LYS A 479 -22.39 4.54 12.98
CA LYS A 479 -21.12 3.80 12.88
C LYS A 479 -20.60 3.81 11.45
N ARG A 480 -19.45 4.46 11.25
CA ARG A 480 -18.41 4.17 10.23
C ARG A 480 -18.82 3.14 9.17
N GLN A 481 -19.49 3.56 8.08
CA GLN A 481 -19.62 2.69 6.92
C GLN A 481 -18.51 3.03 5.91
N MET A 482 -17.49 2.17 5.92
CA MET A 482 -16.39 2.09 4.96
C MET A 482 -16.90 2.12 3.51
N ARG A 483 -16.21 2.80 2.58
CA ARG A 483 -16.62 2.95 1.17
C ARG A 483 -16.89 1.60 0.49
N GLU A 484 -16.09 0.59 0.83
CA GLU A 484 -16.28 -0.78 0.35
C GLU A 484 -17.63 -1.37 0.81
N ARG A 485 -18.09 -1.08 2.03
CA ARG A 485 -19.40 -1.52 2.54
C ARG A 485 -20.53 -0.86 1.79
N LYS A 486 -20.41 0.43 1.49
CA LYS A 486 -21.43 1.14 0.69
C LYS A 486 -21.47 0.65 -0.76
N ALA A 487 -20.31 0.36 -1.35
CA ALA A 487 -20.24 -0.23 -2.69
C ALA A 487 -20.81 -1.66 -2.71
N ALA A 488 -20.54 -2.45 -1.67
CA ALA A 488 -21.01 -3.82 -1.51
C ALA A 488 -22.52 -3.93 -1.21
N ALA A 489 -23.09 -3.01 -0.42
CA ALA A 489 -24.50 -3.02 -0.04
C ALA A 489 -25.48 -2.87 -1.22
N GLY A 490 -25.00 -2.38 -2.38
CA GLY A 490 -25.78 -2.28 -3.61
C GLY A 490 -25.32 -3.19 -4.73
N LEU A 491 -24.41 -4.13 -4.46
CA LEU A 491 -23.71 -4.91 -5.48
C LEU A 491 -24.53 -6.13 -5.96
N PHE A 492 -25.30 -6.75 -5.07
CA PHE A 492 -26.07 -7.97 -5.32
C PHE A 492 -27.58 -7.73 -5.23
N ASN A 493 -28.33 -8.48 -6.03
CA ASN A 493 -29.77 -8.66 -5.87
C ASN A 493 -30.02 -9.94 -5.07
N TRP A 494 -30.54 -9.81 -3.85
CA TRP A 494 -30.75 -10.94 -2.93
C TRP A 494 -31.89 -11.88 -3.32
N GLU A 495 -32.69 -11.52 -4.33
CA GLU A 495 -33.73 -12.39 -4.89
C GLU A 495 -33.19 -13.36 -5.95
N GLU A 496 -31.92 -13.23 -6.34
CA GLU A 496 -31.28 -14.02 -7.40
C GLU A 496 -30.04 -14.73 -6.82
N ASP A 497 -29.61 -15.80 -7.47
CA ASP A 497 -28.54 -16.65 -6.96
C ASP A 497 -27.20 -15.89 -6.82
N ILE A 498 -26.51 -16.16 -5.70
CA ILE A 498 -25.14 -15.68 -5.44
C ILE A 498 -24.25 -16.90 -5.23
N PHE A 499 -23.19 -17.00 -6.04
CA PHE A 499 -22.21 -18.07 -5.95
C PHE A 499 -21.03 -17.62 -5.09
N VAL A 500 -20.72 -18.40 -4.05
CA VAL A 500 -19.60 -18.11 -3.14
C VAL A 500 -18.55 -19.20 -3.25
N THR A 501 -17.29 -18.79 -3.39
CA THR A 501 -16.15 -19.71 -3.40
C THR A 501 -15.08 -19.30 -2.40
N ARG A 502 -14.21 -20.26 -2.10
CA ARG A 502 -13.07 -20.11 -1.21
C ARG A 502 -11.83 -20.71 -1.86
N ALA A 503 -10.70 -20.04 -1.77
CA ALA A 503 -9.41 -20.60 -2.14
C ALA A 503 -8.32 -20.21 -1.11
N PRO A 504 -7.58 -21.18 -0.54
CA PRO A 504 -6.55 -20.92 0.45
C PRO A 504 -5.27 -20.34 -0.16
N GLY A 505 -4.47 -19.65 0.66
CA GLY A 505 -3.04 -19.46 0.36
C GLY A 505 -2.26 -20.76 0.57
N ARG A 506 -0.92 -20.69 0.54
CA ARG A 506 -0.05 -21.88 0.72
C ARG A 506 1.28 -21.58 1.37
N LEU A 507 1.83 -22.56 2.07
CA LEU A 507 3.24 -22.63 2.47
C LEU A 507 4.01 -23.53 1.52
N ASP A 508 5.15 -23.02 1.06
CA ASP A 508 6.19 -23.82 0.40
C ASP A 508 7.01 -24.54 1.46
N VAL A 509 6.78 -25.85 1.60
CA VAL A 509 7.45 -26.68 2.60
C VAL A 509 8.79 -27.18 2.05
N MET A 510 8.79 -27.67 0.81
CA MET A 510 10.01 -28.00 0.06
C MET A 510 9.75 -27.80 -1.44
N GLY A 511 10.78 -27.45 -2.21
CA GLY A 511 10.65 -27.21 -3.65
C GLY A 511 11.10 -25.83 -4.08
N GLY A 512 10.94 -24.81 -3.24
CA GLY A 512 11.54 -23.49 -3.47
C GLY A 512 11.15 -22.86 -4.81
N ILE A 513 12.03 -21.97 -5.29
CA ILE A 513 11.88 -21.26 -6.58
C ILE A 513 12.37 -22.16 -7.72
N ALA A 514 11.75 -23.34 -7.86
CA ALA A 514 12.15 -24.35 -8.85
C ALA A 514 10.98 -24.88 -9.69
N ASP A 515 9.80 -24.29 -9.52
CA ASP A 515 8.54 -24.68 -10.14
C ASP A 515 8.53 -24.50 -11.68
N TYR A 516 8.98 -23.36 -12.18
CA TYR A 516 9.10 -23.11 -13.63
C TYR A 516 10.18 -23.96 -14.31
N SER A 517 11.01 -24.65 -13.53
CA SER A 517 12.08 -25.52 -14.02
C SER A 517 11.73 -27.02 -13.92
N GLY A 518 10.46 -27.34 -13.62
CA GLY A 518 9.90 -28.70 -13.64
C GLY A 518 10.07 -29.51 -12.37
N SER A 519 10.57 -28.91 -11.29
CA SER A 519 10.93 -29.65 -10.08
C SER A 519 9.72 -30.27 -9.38
N LEU A 520 9.98 -31.36 -8.64
CA LEU A 520 9.09 -31.88 -7.64
C LEU A 520 9.03 -30.92 -6.44
N VAL A 521 7.83 -30.60 -6.00
CA VAL A 521 7.59 -29.70 -4.85
C VAL A 521 6.59 -30.32 -3.88
N LEU A 522 6.67 -29.92 -2.61
CA LEU A 522 5.78 -30.30 -1.52
C LEU A 522 5.19 -29.04 -0.89
N GLN A 523 3.90 -28.84 -1.11
CA GLN A 523 3.21 -27.61 -0.72
C GLN A 523 2.10 -27.90 0.29
N MET A 524 1.83 -26.96 1.19
CA MET A 524 0.76 -27.12 2.17
C MET A 524 -0.23 -25.96 2.05
N PRO A 525 -1.53 -26.19 1.80
CA PRO A 525 -2.51 -25.12 1.88
C PRO A 525 -2.58 -24.59 3.32
N ILE A 526 -2.69 -23.27 3.47
CA ILE A 526 -2.90 -22.65 4.78
C ILE A 526 -4.40 -22.48 5.06
N ARG A 527 -4.72 -22.15 6.31
CA ARG A 527 -6.11 -21.90 6.70
C ARG A 527 -6.64 -20.58 6.14
N GLU A 528 -5.79 -19.57 6.06
CA GLU A 528 -6.11 -18.27 5.49
C GLU A 528 -6.49 -18.40 4.01
N ALA A 529 -7.60 -17.79 3.63
CA ALA A 529 -8.17 -17.93 2.30
C ALA A 529 -8.72 -16.60 1.76
N CYS A 530 -8.89 -16.60 0.45
CA CYS A 530 -9.69 -15.65 -0.29
C CYS A 530 -11.10 -16.21 -0.47
N HIS A 531 -12.09 -15.35 -0.25
CA HIS A 531 -13.51 -15.61 -0.50
C HIS A 531 -14.00 -14.68 -1.60
N VAL A 532 -14.74 -15.24 -2.55
CA VAL A 532 -15.32 -14.47 -3.65
C VAL A 532 -16.80 -14.80 -3.76
N ALA A 533 -17.64 -13.76 -3.75
CA ALA A 533 -19.06 -13.86 -4.07
C ALA A 533 -19.30 -13.30 -5.48
N VAL A 534 -20.05 -14.00 -6.32
CA VAL A 534 -20.35 -13.63 -7.71
C VAL A 534 -21.84 -13.74 -7.99
N GLN A 535 -22.37 -12.78 -8.73
CA GLN A 535 -23.72 -12.84 -9.28
C GLN A 535 -23.72 -12.41 -10.74
N ARG A 536 -24.49 -13.15 -11.55
CA ARG A 536 -24.82 -12.79 -12.93
C ARG A 536 -26.07 -11.94 -12.95
N ASN A 537 -26.05 -10.90 -13.75
CA ASN A 537 -27.15 -9.96 -13.86
C ASN A 537 -27.38 -9.65 -15.33
N HIS A 538 -28.63 -9.81 -15.80
CA HIS A 538 -28.97 -9.38 -17.14
C HIS A 538 -28.65 -7.87 -17.30
N PRO A 539 -28.01 -7.41 -18.39
CA PRO A 539 -27.52 -6.02 -18.50
C PRO A 539 -28.57 -4.93 -18.23
N SER A 540 -29.83 -5.20 -18.57
CA SER A 540 -30.95 -4.27 -18.32
C SER A 540 -31.43 -4.22 -16.87
N LYS A 541 -31.14 -5.23 -16.06
CA LYS A 541 -31.52 -5.34 -14.64
C LYS A 541 -30.35 -5.01 -13.69
N HIS A 542 -29.15 -4.89 -14.24
CA HIS A 542 -27.93 -4.68 -13.46
C HIS A 542 -27.89 -3.28 -12.81
N ARG A 543 -27.66 -3.24 -11.50
CA ARG A 543 -27.52 -1.98 -10.75
C ARG A 543 -26.12 -1.40 -10.95
N LEU A 544 -25.97 -0.53 -11.95
CA LEU A 544 -24.69 0.12 -12.24
C LEU A 544 -24.35 1.20 -11.20
N TRP A 545 -23.06 1.31 -10.87
CA TRP A 545 -22.56 2.48 -10.16
C TRP A 545 -22.67 3.74 -11.01
N LYS A 546 -22.78 4.91 -10.37
CA LYS A 546 -23.06 6.19 -11.06
C LYS A 546 -22.09 6.50 -12.20
N HIS A 547 -20.80 6.22 -12.02
CA HIS A 547 -19.78 6.45 -13.04
C HIS A 547 -19.82 5.42 -14.18
N ALA A 548 -20.15 4.16 -13.89
CA ALA A 548 -20.38 3.14 -14.92
C ALA A 548 -21.62 3.48 -15.79
N LEU A 549 -22.70 3.94 -15.15
CA LEU A 549 -23.89 4.42 -15.84
C LEU A 549 -23.60 5.63 -16.74
N ALA A 550 -22.81 6.59 -16.24
CA ALA A 550 -22.38 7.74 -17.03
C ALA A 550 -21.57 7.34 -18.27
N ARG A 551 -20.67 6.35 -18.13
CA ARG A 551 -19.88 5.79 -19.24
C ARG A 551 -20.78 5.16 -20.30
N GLN A 552 -21.79 4.38 -19.92
CA GLN A 552 -22.74 3.80 -20.87
C GLN A 552 -23.56 4.86 -21.59
N ASN A 553 -24.10 5.83 -20.85
CA ASN A 553 -24.89 6.93 -21.43
C ASN A 553 -24.09 7.74 -22.45
N ALA A 554 -22.79 7.95 -22.23
CA ALA A 554 -21.93 8.67 -23.15
C ALA A 554 -21.65 7.91 -24.46
N LYS A 555 -21.66 6.57 -24.45
CA LYS A 555 -21.47 5.74 -25.64
C LYS A 555 -22.73 5.67 -26.53
N GLY A 556 -23.91 6.06 -26.03
CA GLY A 556 -25.17 6.13 -26.79
C GLY A 556 -25.71 4.78 -27.26
N GLN A 557 -25.16 3.68 -26.75
CA GLN A 557 -25.60 2.30 -27.01
C GLN A 557 -26.47 1.81 -25.84
N GLY A 558 -27.36 0.84 -26.08
CA GLY A 558 -28.24 0.27 -25.05
C GLY A 558 -27.50 -0.40 -23.88
N PRO A 559 -28.22 -1.02 -22.93
CA PRO A 559 -27.60 -1.65 -21.76
C PRO A 559 -26.56 -2.70 -22.19
N MET A 560 -25.30 -2.48 -21.83
CA MET A 560 -24.20 -3.40 -22.15
C MET A 560 -23.76 -4.21 -20.92
N PRO A 561 -23.19 -5.40 -21.10
CA PRO A 561 -22.64 -6.19 -20.01
C PRO A 561 -21.45 -5.48 -19.34
N VAL A 562 -21.48 -5.38 -18.00
CA VAL A 562 -20.47 -4.70 -17.18
C VAL A 562 -19.93 -5.63 -16.10
N LEU A 563 -18.63 -5.53 -15.84
CA LEU A 563 -17.98 -6.12 -14.69
C LEU A 563 -17.88 -5.08 -13.57
N GLN A 564 -18.33 -5.42 -12.36
CA GLN A 564 -18.15 -4.61 -11.15
C GLN A 564 -17.54 -5.46 -10.05
N ILE A 565 -16.42 -5.02 -9.50
CA ILE A 565 -15.66 -5.74 -8.48
C ILE A 565 -15.47 -4.84 -7.26
N VAL A 566 -15.82 -5.34 -6.08
CA VAL A 566 -15.50 -4.72 -4.78
C VAL A 566 -14.41 -5.52 -4.09
N SER A 567 -13.31 -4.86 -3.73
CA SER A 567 -12.27 -5.45 -2.85
C SER A 567 -12.58 -5.08 -1.40
N TYR A 568 -13.14 -6.05 -0.66
CA TYR A 568 -13.65 -5.90 0.70
C TYR A 568 -12.58 -6.22 1.75
N GLY A 569 -12.41 -5.33 2.74
CA GLY A 569 -11.32 -5.31 3.72
C GLY A 569 -10.06 -4.59 3.24
N SER A 570 -10.12 -3.81 2.15
CA SER A 570 -8.94 -3.25 1.47
C SER A 570 -8.55 -1.82 1.89
N GLU A 571 -9.34 -1.18 2.75
CA GLU A 571 -9.22 0.27 3.05
C GLU A 571 -7.94 0.67 3.82
N LEU A 572 -7.14 -0.30 4.24
CA LEU A 572 -5.80 -0.09 4.82
C LEU A 572 -4.65 -0.19 3.79
N SER A 573 -4.97 -0.37 2.50
CA SER A 573 -4.00 -0.59 1.43
C SER A 573 -4.05 0.51 0.35
N ASN A 574 -2.96 0.70 -0.38
CA ASN A 574 -2.85 1.71 -1.43
C ASN A 574 -3.69 1.41 -2.70
N ARG A 575 -4.57 0.39 -2.68
CA ARG A 575 -5.42 0.01 -3.82
C ARG A 575 -6.78 0.72 -3.81
N GLY A 576 -7.45 0.79 -4.96
CA GLY A 576 -8.84 1.25 -5.04
C GLY A 576 -9.80 0.17 -4.51
N PRO A 577 -10.83 0.51 -3.72
CA PRO A 577 -11.76 -0.48 -3.15
C PRO A 577 -12.74 -1.05 -4.18
N THR A 578 -12.83 -0.44 -5.37
CA THR A 578 -13.77 -0.82 -6.42
C THR A 578 -13.10 -0.76 -7.78
N PHE A 579 -13.50 -1.65 -8.68
CA PHE A 579 -13.11 -1.64 -10.08
C PHE A 579 -14.34 -1.95 -10.95
N ASP A 580 -14.47 -1.30 -12.10
CA ASP A 580 -15.47 -1.63 -13.09
C ASP A 580 -14.98 -1.41 -14.52
N MET A 581 -15.51 -2.20 -15.45
CA MET A 581 -15.24 -2.07 -16.88
C MET A 581 -16.39 -2.63 -17.70
N ASP A 582 -16.52 -2.19 -18.94
CA ASP A 582 -17.48 -2.80 -19.86
C ASP A 582 -16.86 -4.11 -20.38
N LEU A 583 -17.60 -5.22 -20.40
CA LEU A 583 -17.06 -6.50 -20.86
C LEU A 583 -16.66 -6.46 -22.34
N SER A 584 -17.24 -5.54 -23.13
CA SER A 584 -16.83 -5.24 -24.50
C SER A 584 -15.39 -4.73 -24.60
N ASP A 585 -14.82 -4.17 -23.54
CA ASP A 585 -13.43 -3.68 -23.54
C ASP A 585 -12.43 -4.86 -23.61
N PHE A 586 -12.88 -6.10 -23.36
CA PHE A 586 -12.12 -7.33 -23.64
C PHE A 586 -12.25 -7.84 -25.07
N MET A 587 -12.98 -7.15 -25.95
CA MET A 587 -13.23 -7.56 -27.33
C MET A 587 -12.57 -6.62 -28.34
N GLU A 588 -12.00 -7.19 -29.40
CA GLU A 588 -11.57 -6.49 -30.61
C GLU A 588 -12.31 -7.11 -31.79
N GLY A 589 -13.46 -6.53 -32.15
CA GLY A 589 -14.42 -7.18 -33.03
C GLY A 589 -15.05 -8.39 -32.34
N GLU A 590 -15.05 -9.54 -33.02
CA GLU A 590 -15.61 -10.81 -32.52
C GLU A 590 -14.64 -11.63 -31.66
N GLN A 591 -13.40 -11.16 -31.47
CA GLN A 591 -12.34 -11.92 -30.81
C GLN A 591 -11.89 -11.24 -29.51
N PRO A 592 -11.54 -12.02 -28.46
CA PRO A 592 -10.96 -11.45 -27.26
C PRO A 592 -9.60 -10.78 -27.53
N ILE A 593 -9.32 -9.67 -26.85
CA ILE A 593 -8.04 -8.95 -26.96
C ILE A 593 -6.83 -9.85 -26.63
N SER A 594 -5.64 -9.44 -27.07
CA SER A 594 -4.41 -10.13 -26.68
C SER A 594 -4.10 -9.94 -25.19
N TYR A 595 -3.43 -10.91 -24.58
CA TYR A 595 -2.97 -10.76 -23.19
C TYR A 595 -2.03 -9.56 -23.02
N GLU A 596 -1.20 -9.25 -24.03
CA GLU A 596 -0.33 -8.06 -24.01
C GLU A 596 -1.13 -6.75 -23.92
N LYS A 597 -2.26 -6.65 -24.65
CA LYS A 597 -3.16 -5.48 -24.56
C LYS A 597 -3.79 -5.39 -23.18
N ALA A 598 -4.24 -6.52 -22.62
CA ALA A 598 -4.81 -6.56 -21.27
C ALA A 598 -3.78 -6.17 -20.20
N ASN A 599 -2.55 -6.68 -20.29
CA ASN A 599 -1.45 -6.31 -19.39
C ASN A 599 -1.18 -4.80 -19.45
N LYS A 600 -1.08 -4.24 -20.65
CA LYS A 600 -0.90 -2.79 -20.85
C LYS A 600 -2.07 -1.99 -20.27
N TYR A 601 -3.31 -2.47 -20.40
CA TYR A 601 -4.49 -1.81 -19.85
C TYR A 601 -4.43 -1.75 -18.32
N PHE A 602 -4.25 -2.88 -17.65
CA PHE A 602 -4.21 -2.93 -16.19
C PHE A 602 -2.96 -2.29 -15.58
N ALA A 603 -1.91 -2.07 -16.36
CA ALA A 603 -0.71 -1.36 -15.93
C ALA A 603 -0.84 0.18 -15.91
N GLN A 604 -1.91 0.75 -16.47
CA GLN A 604 -2.07 2.22 -16.58
C GLN A 604 -2.34 2.90 -15.24
N ASP A 605 -3.07 2.23 -14.35
CA ASP A 605 -3.43 2.73 -13.03
C ASP A 605 -2.89 1.80 -11.94
N PRO A 606 -1.80 2.18 -11.25
CA PRO A 606 -1.24 1.39 -10.16
C PRO A 606 -2.25 1.04 -9.06
N SER A 607 -3.24 1.90 -8.79
CA SER A 607 -4.25 1.69 -7.76
C SER A 607 -5.28 0.62 -8.13
N GLN A 608 -5.43 0.32 -9.43
CA GLN A 608 -6.35 -0.67 -9.98
C GLN A 608 -5.67 -1.93 -10.50
N LYS A 609 -4.33 -2.00 -10.42
CA LYS A 609 -3.55 -3.15 -10.89
C LYS A 609 -4.00 -4.49 -10.28
N TRP A 610 -4.55 -4.46 -9.07
CA TRP A 610 -5.10 -5.65 -8.41
C TRP A 610 -6.29 -6.27 -9.16
N ALA A 611 -7.04 -5.47 -9.93
CA ALA A 611 -8.17 -5.96 -10.71
C ALA A 611 -7.73 -6.94 -11.80
N ALA A 612 -6.46 -6.89 -12.24
CA ALA A 612 -5.92 -7.82 -13.24
C ALA A 612 -6.02 -9.29 -12.79
N TYR A 613 -5.84 -9.58 -11.50
CA TYR A 613 -5.95 -10.94 -10.94
C TYR A 613 -7.39 -11.49 -11.01
N VAL A 614 -8.38 -10.60 -10.97
CA VAL A 614 -9.81 -10.97 -10.93
C VAL A 614 -10.41 -10.88 -12.33
N ALA A 615 -10.39 -9.70 -12.94
CA ALA A 615 -10.92 -9.47 -14.29
C ALA A 615 -10.14 -10.24 -15.36
N GLY A 616 -8.86 -10.53 -15.14
CA GLY A 616 -8.07 -11.35 -16.06
C GLY A 616 -8.57 -12.79 -16.18
N THR A 617 -9.22 -13.34 -15.13
CA THR A 617 -9.82 -14.68 -15.20
C THR A 617 -10.90 -14.77 -16.27
N ILE A 618 -11.70 -13.71 -16.43
CA ILE A 618 -12.75 -13.60 -17.46
C ILE A 618 -12.11 -13.65 -18.85
N LEU A 619 -11.09 -12.82 -19.09
CA LEU A 619 -10.40 -12.80 -20.38
C LEU A 619 -9.74 -14.16 -20.73
N VAL A 620 -9.14 -14.83 -19.75
CA VAL A 620 -8.57 -16.17 -19.94
C VAL A 620 -9.67 -17.18 -20.31
N LEU A 621 -10.81 -17.19 -19.61
CA LEU A 621 -11.93 -18.07 -19.95
C LEU A 621 -12.48 -17.79 -21.36
N MET A 622 -12.56 -16.52 -21.77
CA MET A 622 -12.97 -16.14 -23.13
C MET A 622 -11.98 -16.67 -24.19
N LYS A 623 -10.68 -16.56 -23.93
CA LYS A 623 -9.64 -16.87 -24.91
C LYS A 623 -9.31 -18.36 -25.00
N GLU A 624 -9.28 -19.05 -23.87
CA GLU A 624 -8.84 -20.45 -23.78
C GLU A 624 -10.00 -21.43 -23.89
N LEU A 625 -11.18 -21.08 -23.35
CA LEU A 625 -12.36 -21.94 -23.34
C LEU A 625 -13.50 -21.43 -24.24
N GLY A 626 -13.33 -20.27 -24.89
CA GLY A 626 -14.34 -19.71 -25.81
C GLY A 626 -15.62 -19.22 -25.12
N VAL A 627 -15.56 -18.96 -23.80
CA VAL A 627 -16.73 -18.54 -23.02
C VAL A 627 -17.17 -17.14 -23.46
N ARG A 628 -18.47 -16.95 -23.65
CA ARG A 628 -19.08 -15.65 -23.96
C ARG A 628 -19.85 -15.15 -22.74
N PHE A 629 -19.51 -13.95 -22.29
CA PHE A 629 -20.13 -13.29 -21.14
C PHE A 629 -21.15 -12.26 -21.63
N GLU A 630 -22.40 -12.68 -21.75
CA GLU A 630 -23.52 -11.83 -22.19
C GLU A 630 -24.25 -11.14 -21.03
N ASP A 631 -24.08 -11.66 -19.82
CA ASP A 631 -24.58 -11.06 -18.59
C ASP A 631 -23.52 -10.16 -17.95
N SER A 632 -23.97 -9.13 -17.23
CA SER A 632 -23.11 -8.38 -16.31
C SER A 632 -22.70 -9.25 -15.12
N ILE A 633 -21.54 -8.94 -14.54
CA ILE A 633 -20.93 -9.70 -13.45
C ILE A 633 -20.67 -8.76 -12.27
N SER A 634 -21.30 -9.06 -11.13
CA SER A 634 -21.01 -8.44 -9.84
C SER A 634 -20.11 -9.37 -9.03
N MET A 635 -19.00 -8.87 -8.49
CA MET A 635 -18.05 -9.65 -7.69
C MET A 635 -17.66 -8.93 -6.39
N LEU A 636 -17.70 -9.63 -5.27
CA LEU A 636 -17.12 -9.18 -4.00
C LEU A 636 -15.95 -10.09 -3.65
N VAL A 637 -14.77 -9.51 -3.46
CA VAL A 637 -13.53 -10.24 -3.14
C VAL A 637 -13.09 -9.85 -1.74
N SER A 638 -12.93 -10.81 -0.84
CA SER A 638 -12.37 -10.58 0.50
C SER A 638 -11.30 -11.62 0.79
N SER A 639 -10.11 -11.20 1.25
CA SER A 639 -9.01 -12.14 1.50
C SER A 639 -8.37 -11.89 2.85
N ALA A 640 -8.23 -12.97 3.61
CA ALA A 640 -7.44 -13.01 4.84
C ALA A 640 -6.01 -13.51 4.59
N VAL A 641 -5.65 -13.86 3.35
CA VAL A 641 -4.30 -14.32 2.99
C VAL A 641 -3.32 -13.15 3.09
N PRO A 642 -2.25 -13.25 3.89
CA PRO A 642 -1.29 -12.16 4.04
C PRO A 642 -0.64 -11.73 2.72
N GLU A 643 -0.82 -10.45 2.36
CA GLU A 643 -0.31 -9.90 1.11
C GLU A 643 1.20 -9.66 1.13
N GLY A 644 1.89 -10.07 0.05
CA GLY A 644 3.33 -9.82 -0.13
C GLY A 644 4.22 -10.58 0.87
N LYS A 645 3.69 -11.62 1.52
CA LYS A 645 4.39 -12.45 2.50
C LYS A 645 4.90 -13.78 1.95
N GLY A 646 4.80 -13.98 0.64
CA GLY A 646 5.24 -15.22 -0.01
C GLY A 646 4.34 -16.42 0.30
N VAL A 647 3.06 -16.20 0.63
CA VAL A 647 2.06 -17.24 0.94
C VAL A 647 0.92 -17.34 -0.10
N SER A 648 1.20 -16.86 -1.32
CA SER A 648 0.30 -16.95 -2.50
C SER A 648 -1.04 -16.26 -2.37
N SER A 649 -1.04 -15.02 -1.90
CA SER A 649 -2.25 -14.19 -1.91
C SER A 649 -2.82 -13.95 -3.32
N SER A 650 -1.96 -13.87 -4.36
CA SER A 650 -2.39 -13.71 -5.76
C SER A 650 -3.12 -14.94 -6.29
N ALA A 651 -2.49 -16.12 -6.19
CA ALA A 651 -3.10 -17.36 -6.63
C ALA A 651 -4.43 -17.67 -5.92
N ALA A 652 -4.52 -17.40 -4.61
CA ALA A 652 -5.78 -17.55 -3.88
C ALA A 652 -6.90 -16.64 -4.44
N VAL A 653 -6.56 -15.40 -4.83
CA VAL A 653 -7.53 -14.48 -5.45
C VAL A 653 -7.95 -14.99 -6.84
N GLU A 654 -7.01 -15.42 -7.67
CA GLU A 654 -7.29 -15.95 -9.02
C GLU A 654 -8.15 -17.21 -8.96
N VAL A 655 -7.78 -18.19 -8.12
CA VAL A 655 -8.47 -19.47 -8.00
C VAL A 655 -9.88 -19.28 -7.43
N ALA A 656 -10.06 -18.44 -6.41
CA ALA A 656 -11.39 -18.14 -5.89
C ALA A 656 -12.25 -17.45 -6.94
N SER A 657 -11.70 -16.44 -7.64
CA SER A 657 -12.42 -15.67 -8.67
C SER A 657 -12.85 -16.55 -9.84
N MET A 658 -11.92 -17.34 -10.39
CA MET A 658 -12.19 -18.22 -11.52
C MET A 658 -13.18 -19.33 -11.14
N SER A 659 -13.05 -19.90 -9.93
CA SER A 659 -14.00 -20.89 -9.42
C SER A 659 -15.41 -20.30 -9.32
N ALA A 660 -15.55 -19.06 -8.84
CA ALA A 660 -16.86 -18.43 -8.68
C ALA A 660 -17.51 -18.11 -10.02
N ILE A 661 -16.72 -17.62 -10.98
CA ILE A 661 -17.19 -17.36 -12.34
C ILE A 661 -17.60 -18.67 -13.03
N ALA A 662 -16.77 -19.72 -12.90
CA ALA A 662 -17.07 -21.04 -13.45
C ALA A 662 -18.36 -21.62 -12.89
N ALA A 663 -18.55 -21.57 -11.56
CA ALA A 663 -19.77 -22.02 -10.90
C ALA A 663 -21.00 -21.23 -11.39
N ALA A 664 -20.92 -19.90 -11.42
CA ALA A 664 -22.04 -19.05 -11.86
C ALA A 664 -22.44 -19.27 -13.34
N HIS A 665 -21.51 -19.75 -14.17
CA HIS A 665 -21.72 -20.00 -15.61
C HIS A 665 -21.89 -21.48 -15.94
N GLY A 666 -21.96 -22.37 -14.93
CA GLY A 666 -22.11 -23.81 -15.13
C GLY A 666 -20.93 -24.46 -15.87
N LEU A 667 -19.73 -23.88 -15.76
CA LEU A 667 -18.53 -24.40 -16.40
C LEU A 667 -17.93 -25.53 -15.54
N SER A 668 -17.77 -26.71 -16.14
CA SER A 668 -17.10 -27.84 -15.51
C SER A 668 -15.60 -27.81 -15.82
N ILE A 669 -14.80 -27.22 -14.93
CA ILE A 669 -13.34 -27.12 -15.06
C ILE A 669 -12.69 -27.97 -13.96
N SER A 670 -11.78 -28.87 -14.33
CA SER A 670 -11.05 -29.66 -13.32
C SER A 670 -10.14 -28.77 -12.47
N PRO A 671 -9.89 -29.07 -11.18
CA PRO A 671 -9.03 -28.24 -10.33
C PRO A 671 -7.64 -27.97 -10.91
N ARG A 672 -7.05 -29.00 -11.56
CA ARG A 672 -5.76 -28.89 -12.24
C ARG A 672 -5.81 -27.91 -13.42
N GLU A 673 -6.85 -28.00 -14.25
CA GLU A 673 -7.03 -27.12 -15.39
C GLU A 673 -7.30 -25.68 -14.94
N LEU A 674 -8.13 -25.50 -13.91
CA LEU A 674 -8.41 -24.21 -13.29
C LEU A 674 -7.12 -23.55 -12.79
N ALA A 675 -6.23 -24.31 -12.14
CA ALA A 675 -4.93 -23.81 -11.72
C ALA A 675 -4.05 -23.36 -12.89
N LEU A 676 -4.03 -24.11 -14.00
CA LEU A 676 -3.27 -23.75 -15.21
C LEU A 676 -3.84 -22.49 -15.90
N LEU A 677 -5.15 -22.32 -15.92
CA LEU A 677 -5.79 -21.10 -16.43
C LEU A 677 -5.48 -19.90 -15.53
N CYS A 678 -5.53 -20.07 -14.20
CA CYS A 678 -5.11 -19.01 -13.25
C CYS A 678 -3.64 -18.63 -13.46
N GLN A 679 -2.75 -19.60 -13.67
CA GLN A 679 -1.35 -19.33 -13.97
C GLN A 679 -1.17 -18.46 -15.23
N LYS A 680 -2.03 -18.64 -16.26
CA LYS A 680 -2.03 -17.78 -17.45
C LYS A 680 -2.45 -16.34 -17.13
N VAL A 681 -3.38 -16.14 -16.19
CA VAL A 681 -3.75 -14.80 -15.69
C VAL A 681 -2.52 -14.12 -15.10
N GLU A 682 -1.84 -14.78 -14.17
CA GLU A 682 -0.68 -14.20 -13.48
C GLU A 682 0.48 -13.93 -14.45
N ASN A 683 0.79 -14.88 -15.32
CA ASN A 683 1.90 -14.77 -16.27
C ASN A 683 1.67 -13.72 -17.36
N HIS A 684 0.48 -13.70 -17.99
CA HIS A 684 0.29 -12.95 -19.22
C HIS A 684 -0.51 -11.66 -19.05
N ILE A 685 -1.43 -11.59 -18.08
CA ILE A 685 -2.25 -10.40 -17.84
C ILE A 685 -1.65 -9.56 -16.73
N VAL A 686 -1.31 -10.16 -15.58
CA VAL A 686 -0.65 -9.45 -14.49
C VAL A 686 0.81 -9.15 -14.84
N GLY A 687 1.47 -10.09 -15.53
CA GLY A 687 2.87 -9.98 -15.98
C GLY A 687 3.88 -10.47 -14.94
N ALA A 688 3.46 -11.33 -14.01
CA ALA A 688 4.34 -11.93 -13.00
C ALA A 688 4.78 -13.33 -13.48
N PRO A 689 6.09 -13.59 -13.70
CA PRO A 689 6.57 -14.78 -14.38
C PRO A 689 6.67 -16.02 -13.46
N CYS A 690 5.59 -16.34 -12.76
CA CYS A 690 5.49 -17.45 -11.80
C CYS A 690 5.45 -18.84 -12.47
N GLY A 691 5.76 -19.90 -11.71
CA GLY A 691 5.38 -21.26 -12.08
C GLY A 691 3.96 -21.58 -11.57
N VAL A 692 3.60 -22.87 -11.52
CA VAL A 692 2.19 -23.31 -11.33
C VAL A 692 1.87 -23.75 -9.89
N MET A 693 2.90 -23.81 -9.04
CA MET A 693 2.84 -24.40 -7.71
C MET A 693 1.78 -23.76 -6.81
N ASP A 694 1.68 -22.44 -6.87
CA ASP A 694 0.80 -21.63 -6.03
C ASP A 694 -0.67 -21.90 -6.36
N GLN A 695 -1.04 -21.78 -7.65
CA GLN A 695 -2.38 -22.05 -8.14
C GLN A 695 -2.76 -23.52 -7.94
N MET A 696 -1.84 -24.45 -8.19
CA MET A 696 -2.11 -25.88 -8.02
C MET A 696 -2.39 -26.22 -6.56
N THR A 697 -1.62 -25.67 -5.63
CA THR A 697 -1.84 -25.92 -4.20
C THR A 697 -3.14 -25.30 -3.71
N SER A 698 -3.46 -24.10 -4.20
CA SER A 698 -4.71 -23.43 -3.85
C SER A 698 -5.94 -24.18 -4.38
N ALA A 699 -5.86 -24.77 -5.59
CA ALA A 699 -6.98 -25.49 -6.21
C ALA A 699 -7.09 -26.96 -5.80
N CYS A 700 -5.97 -27.66 -5.56
CA CYS A 700 -5.91 -29.11 -5.40
C CYS A 700 -5.44 -29.57 -4.01
N GLY A 701 -5.06 -28.65 -3.13
CA GLY A 701 -4.57 -28.98 -1.79
C GLY A 701 -5.67 -29.47 -0.85
N GLU A 702 -5.31 -30.33 0.09
CA GLU A 702 -6.18 -30.77 1.18
C GLU A 702 -5.64 -30.30 2.54
N ALA A 703 -6.55 -30.02 3.47
CA ALA A 703 -6.18 -29.63 4.83
C ALA A 703 -5.32 -30.71 5.51
N ASN A 704 -4.26 -30.28 6.21
CA ASN A 704 -3.32 -31.14 6.95
C ASN A 704 -2.56 -32.18 6.10
N LYS A 705 -2.45 -31.97 4.78
CA LYS A 705 -1.65 -32.80 3.88
C LYS A 705 -0.68 -31.92 3.07
N LEU A 706 0.44 -32.52 2.65
CA LEU A 706 1.34 -31.90 1.69
C LEU A 706 0.95 -32.37 0.28
N LEU A 707 0.76 -31.44 -0.64
CA LEU A 707 0.57 -31.71 -2.06
C LEU A 707 1.93 -31.94 -2.72
N ALA A 708 2.18 -33.18 -3.15
CA ALA A 708 3.34 -33.54 -3.95
C ALA A 708 2.99 -33.40 -5.44
N MET A 709 3.75 -32.58 -6.16
CA MET A 709 3.51 -32.34 -7.59
C MET A 709 4.79 -32.07 -8.37
N VAL A 710 4.82 -32.50 -9.62
CA VAL A 710 5.85 -32.14 -10.60
C VAL A 710 5.37 -30.90 -11.33
N CYS A 711 6.07 -29.78 -11.19
CA CYS A 711 5.60 -28.49 -11.67
C CYS A 711 5.56 -28.35 -13.20
N GLN A 712 6.25 -29.22 -13.94
CA GLN A 712 6.15 -29.33 -15.38
C GLN A 712 6.19 -30.81 -15.77
N PRO A 713 5.13 -31.40 -16.35
CA PRO A 713 3.96 -30.74 -16.99
C PRO A 713 2.79 -30.43 -16.04
N ALA A 714 3.05 -30.05 -14.79
CA ALA A 714 2.04 -29.75 -13.76
C ALA A 714 1.22 -31.00 -13.38
N GLU A 715 1.88 -32.06 -12.95
CA GLU A 715 1.28 -33.34 -12.58
C GLU A 715 1.24 -33.52 -11.05
N ILE A 716 0.08 -33.89 -10.52
CA ILE A 716 -0.08 -34.19 -9.09
C ILE A 716 0.33 -35.66 -8.88
N ILE A 717 1.33 -35.88 -8.03
CA ILE A 717 1.74 -37.23 -7.64
C ILE A 717 0.80 -37.76 -6.55
N GLY A 718 0.40 -36.90 -5.62
CA GLY A 718 -0.55 -37.25 -4.57
C GLY A 718 -0.45 -36.36 -3.35
N LEU A 719 -1.14 -36.78 -2.29
CA LEU A 719 -1.17 -36.08 -1.01
C LEU A 719 -0.43 -36.90 0.04
N VAL A 720 0.55 -36.26 0.68
CA VAL A 720 1.36 -36.85 1.75
C VAL A 720 0.77 -36.46 3.10
N THR A 721 0.47 -37.45 3.94
CA THR A 721 -0.04 -37.21 5.29
C THR A 721 1.08 -36.71 6.19
N ILE A 722 0.84 -35.62 6.92
CA ILE A 722 1.82 -35.06 7.85
C ILE A 722 1.85 -35.95 9.12
N PRO A 723 3.01 -36.49 9.52
CA PRO A 723 3.11 -37.27 10.75
C PRO A 723 2.62 -36.49 11.97
N SER A 724 1.91 -37.15 12.89
CA SER A 724 1.24 -36.48 14.02
C SER A 724 2.16 -35.71 14.96
N HIS A 725 3.46 -36.02 14.97
CA HIS A 725 4.50 -35.35 15.77
C HIS A 725 5.24 -34.24 15.01
N ILE A 726 4.90 -33.98 13.74
CA ILE A 726 5.51 -32.92 12.90
C ILE A 726 4.50 -31.79 12.69
N ARG A 727 4.96 -30.54 12.75
CA ARG A 727 4.17 -29.34 12.44
C ARG A 727 5.01 -28.35 11.64
N PHE A 728 4.35 -27.65 10.71
CA PHE A 728 4.96 -26.60 9.92
C PHE A 728 4.45 -25.24 10.37
N TRP A 729 5.36 -24.26 10.44
CA TRP A 729 5.04 -22.89 10.86
C TRP A 729 5.56 -21.93 9.80
N GLY A 730 4.67 -21.10 9.26
CA GLY A 730 5.06 -19.93 8.47
C GLY A 730 5.39 -18.78 9.41
N ILE A 731 6.65 -18.36 9.45
CA ILE A 731 7.09 -17.22 10.26
C ILE A 731 7.28 -16.02 9.34
N ASP A 732 6.42 -15.02 9.46
CA ASP A 732 6.54 -13.77 8.72
C ASP A 732 7.83 -13.04 9.16
N SER A 733 8.76 -12.85 8.22
CA SER A 733 10.01 -12.12 8.44
C SER A 733 9.82 -10.64 8.74
N GLY A 734 8.58 -10.15 8.66
CA GLY A 734 8.24 -8.75 8.77
C GLY A 734 8.71 -7.96 7.55
N ILE A 735 8.86 -8.60 6.38
CA ILE A 735 9.29 -7.96 5.12
C ILE A 735 8.21 -8.17 4.09
N ARG A 736 7.78 -7.08 3.46
CA ARG A 736 6.94 -7.15 2.27
C ARG A 736 7.90 -7.30 1.12
N HIS A 737 8.03 -8.51 0.58
CA HIS A 737 8.59 -8.61 -0.73
C HIS A 737 7.54 -8.05 -1.68
N SER A 738 7.78 -6.84 -2.22
CA SER A 738 7.18 -6.52 -3.51
C SER A 738 7.89 -7.42 -4.50
N VAL A 739 7.43 -8.68 -4.63
CA VAL A 739 7.75 -9.51 -5.79
C VAL A 739 7.00 -8.93 -6.98
N GLY A 740 7.19 -7.64 -7.27
CA GLY A 740 7.13 -7.20 -8.65
C GLY A 740 8.17 -8.07 -9.34
N GLY A 741 7.74 -8.89 -10.29
CA GLY A 741 8.49 -10.02 -10.84
C GLY A 741 9.88 -9.74 -11.43
N ALA A 742 10.49 -8.58 -11.19
CA ALA A 742 11.82 -8.19 -11.61
C ALA A 742 12.94 -9.04 -10.97
N ASP A 743 12.85 -9.42 -9.68
CA ASP A 743 13.83 -10.31 -9.05
C ASP A 743 13.55 -11.77 -9.37
N TYR A 744 12.31 -12.23 -9.22
CA TYR A 744 11.89 -13.59 -9.62
C TYR A 744 12.15 -13.89 -11.11
N GLY A 745 11.78 -12.95 -11.98
CA GLY A 745 11.99 -13.04 -13.42
C GLY A 745 13.46 -13.08 -13.79
N SER A 746 14.33 -12.39 -13.07
CA SER A 746 15.78 -12.47 -13.30
C SER A 746 16.36 -13.85 -12.96
N VAL A 747 15.87 -14.48 -11.89
CA VAL A 747 16.26 -15.84 -11.51
C VAL A 747 15.73 -16.85 -12.54
N ARG A 748 14.47 -16.72 -12.97
CA ARG A 748 13.90 -17.54 -14.04
C ARG A 748 14.68 -17.41 -15.35
N ILE A 749 14.99 -16.19 -15.78
CA ILE A 749 15.81 -15.95 -16.97
C ILE A 749 17.18 -16.61 -16.81
N GLY A 750 17.85 -16.44 -15.67
CA GLY A 750 19.15 -17.07 -15.38
C GLY A 750 19.11 -18.59 -15.47
N ALA A 751 18.05 -19.22 -14.95
CA ALA A 751 17.85 -20.67 -15.02
C ALA A 751 17.68 -21.14 -16.48
N PHE A 752 16.82 -20.47 -17.26
CA PHE A 752 16.59 -20.79 -18.66
C PHE A 752 17.84 -20.53 -19.54
N MET A 753 18.63 -19.49 -19.24
CA MET A 753 19.94 -19.27 -19.87
C MET A 753 20.87 -20.45 -19.60
N GLY A 754 20.94 -20.91 -18.35
CA GLY A 754 21.74 -22.08 -17.99
C GLY A 754 21.28 -23.35 -18.71
N ARG A 755 19.97 -23.59 -18.80
CA ARG A 755 19.39 -24.69 -19.57
C ARG A 755 19.81 -24.63 -21.04
N LYS A 756 19.74 -23.46 -21.68
CA LYS A 756 20.14 -23.28 -23.09
C LYS A 756 21.63 -23.59 -23.30
N ILE A 757 22.50 -23.14 -22.40
CA ILE A 757 23.94 -23.42 -22.47
C ILE A 757 24.22 -24.92 -22.31
N ILE A 758 23.53 -25.58 -21.38
CA ILE A 758 23.64 -27.04 -21.18
C ILE A 758 23.22 -27.79 -22.44
N LYS A 759 22.05 -27.49 -23.00
CA LYS A 759 21.56 -28.12 -24.25
C LYS A 759 22.57 -27.98 -25.38
N ALA A 760 23.07 -26.76 -25.63
CA ALA A 760 24.04 -26.51 -26.69
C ALA A 760 25.37 -27.27 -26.48
N THR A 761 25.81 -27.35 -25.23
CA THR A 761 27.02 -28.10 -24.85
C THR A 761 26.83 -29.61 -25.08
N ALA A 762 25.68 -30.15 -24.65
CA ALA A 762 25.33 -31.55 -24.86
C ALA A 762 25.26 -31.89 -26.35
N SER A 763 24.57 -31.07 -27.16
CA SER A 763 24.50 -31.26 -28.63
C SER A 763 25.89 -31.25 -29.29
N THR A 764 26.78 -30.38 -28.85
CA THR A 764 28.16 -30.31 -29.36
C THR A 764 28.93 -31.58 -29.04
N ARG A 765 28.85 -32.06 -27.78
CA ARG A 765 29.50 -33.30 -27.35
C ARG A 765 28.92 -34.54 -28.03
N LEU A 766 27.60 -34.56 -28.24
CA LEU A 766 26.91 -35.63 -28.97
C LEU A 766 27.43 -35.72 -30.41
N SER A 767 27.52 -34.58 -31.11
CA SER A 767 28.06 -34.53 -32.47
C SER A 767 29.53 -34.97 -32.54
N GLN A 768 30.35 -34.59 -31.55
CA GLN A 768 31.75 -35.04 -31.45
C GLN A 768 31.84 -36.55 -31.24
N SER A 769 31.04 -37.10 -30.33
CA SER A 769 31.03 -38.53 -30.00
C SER A 769 30.57 -39.39 -31.18
N MET A 770 29.56 -38.94 -31.94
CA MET A 770 29.11 -39.59 -33.17
C MET A 770 30.16 -39.53 -34.29
N SER A 771 30.94 -38.45 -34.37
CA SER A 771 32.03 -38.34 -35.36
C SER A 771 33.21 -39.28 -35.07
N THR A 772 33.50 -39.57 -33.79
CA THR A 772 34.53 -40.54 -33.37
C THR A 772 34.08 -41.99 -33.47
N ALA A 773 32.78 -42.28 -33.31
CA ALA A 773 32.22 -43.63 -33.43
C ALA A 773 32.25 -44.18 -34.87
N ASN A 774 32.28 -43.31 -35.89
CA ASN A 774 32.42 -43.72 -37.31
C ASN A 774 33.78 -44.36 -37.67
N GLY A 775 34.72 -44.49 -36.72
CA GLY A 775 36.03 -45.12 -36.91
C GLY A 775 36.39 -46.21 -35.89
N ALA A 776 35.52 -46.57 -34.94
CA ALA A 776 35.79 -47.53 -33.86
C ALA A 776 34.82 -48.72 -33.89
N SER A 777 35.22 -49.87 -33.34
CA SER A 777 34.39 -51.09 -33.32
C SER A 777 33.18 -50.95 -32.38
N PRO A 778 32.05 -51.63 -32.64
CA PRO A 778 30.79 -51.42 -31.92
C PRO A 778 30.82 -51.75 -30.41
N ASP A 779 31.83 -52.46 -29.92
CA ASP A 779 31.89 -52.96 -28.53
C ASP A 779 32.55 -51.98 -27.53
N GLU A 780 33.03 -50.80 -27.98
CA GLU A 780 33.70 -49.79 -27.12
C GLU A 780 32.94 -48.46 -26.95
N VAL A 781 31.73 -48.33 -27.51
CA VAL A 781 30.91 -47.11 -27.36
C VAL A 781 30.07 -47.24 -26.08
N ASP A 782 30.33 -46.37 -25.09
CA ASP A 782 29.50 -46.23 -23.88
C ASP A 782 28.09 -45.76 -24.26
N ASN A 783 27.23 -46.74 -24.57
CA ASN A 783 25.89 -46.53 -25.12
C ASN A 783 24.99 -45.75 -24.12
N ASP A 784 25.17 -46.01 -22.82
CA ASP A 784 24.49 -45.29 -21.73
C ASP A 784 24.90 -43.80 -21.69
N GLY A 785 26.17 -43.51 -21.96
CA GLY A 785 26.68 -42.14 -22.05
C GLY A 785 26.11 -41.35 -23.23
N LEU A 786 25.85 -42.02 -24.36
CA LEU A 786 25.29 -41.42 -25.57
C LEU A 786 23.79 -41.10 -25.40
N GLU A 787 23.01 -42.03 -24.85
CA GLU A 787 21.58 -41.83 -24.56
C GLU A 787 21.37 -40.67 -23.56
N LEU A 788 22.22 -40.57 -22.54
CA LEU A 788 22.18 -39.44 -21.61
C LEU A 788 22.47 -38.10 -22.31
N LEU A 789 23.45 -38.06 -23.23
CA LEU A 789 23.76 -36.84 -23.99
C LEU A 789 22.62 -36.44 -24.94
N GLU A 790 21.89 -37.40 -25.52
CA GLU A 790 20.70 -37.15 -26.33
C GLU A 790 19.56 -36.54 -25.50
N ALA A 791 19.32 -37.07 -24.30
CA ALA A 791 18.35 -36.50 -23.35
C ALA A 791 18.77 -35.09 -22.89
N GLU A 792 20.07 -34.86 -22.67
CA GLU A 792 20.63 -33.55 -22.28
C GLU A 792 20.57 -32.52 -23.41
N ALA A 793 20.75 -32.95 -24.66
CA ALA A 793 20.61 -32.10 -25.86
C ALA A 793 19.16 -31.66 -26.08
N SER A 794 18.20 -32.51 -25.71
CA SER A 794 16.76 -32.23 -25.79
C SER A 794 16.17 -31.67 -24.49
N LEU A 795 16.96 -31.50 -23.42
CA LEU A 795 16.53 -31.16 -22.06
C LEU A 795 15.43 -30.09 -21.97
N ASP A 796 14.23 -30.50 -21.56
CA ASP A 796 13.10 -29.59 -21.39
C ASP A 796 13.14 -28.89 -20.02
N TYR A 797 13.58 -29.59 -18.98
CA TYR A 797 13.54 -29.10 -17.60
C TYR A 797 14.86 -29.36 -16.89
N LEU A 798 15.40 -28.35 -16.20
CA LEU A 798 16.67 -28.47 -15.48
C LEU A 798 16.61 -29.57 -14.41
N CYS A 799 15.46 -29.78 -13.78
CA CYS A 799 15.26 -30.81 -12.77
C CYS A 799 15.50 -32.25 -13.25
N ASN A 800 15.55 -32.48 -14.58
CA ASN A 800 15.80 -33.79 -15.17
C ASN A 800 17.28 -34.17 -15.15
N LEU A 801 18.19 -33.23 -14.85
CA LEU A 801 19.59 -33.53 -14.59
C LEU A 801 19.79 -34.02 -13.16
N SER A 802 20.66 -35.01 -12.98
CA SER A 802 21.12 -35.39 -11.64
C SER A 802 22.21 -34.43 -11.14
N PRO A 803 22.32 -34.18 -9.83
CA PRO A 803 23.40 -33.35 -9.28
C PRO A 803 24.80 -33.85 -9.66
N HIS A 804 25.02 -35.17 -9.65
CA HIS A 804 26.29 -35.78 -10.06
C HIS A 804 26.63 -35.45 -11.52
N ARG A 805 25.65 -35.60 -12.42
CA ARG A 805 25.84 -35.33 -13.84
C ARG A 805 26.06 -33.83 -14.12
N TYR A 806 25.33 -32.98 -13.42
CA TYR A 806 25.49 -31.52 -13.49
C TYR A 806 26.90 -31.08 -13.07
N GLU A 807 27.39 -31.54 -11.91
CA GLU A 807 28.72 -31.19 -11.40
C GLU A 807 29.84 -31.73 -12.29
N ALA A 808 29.71 -32.97 -12.77
CA ALA A 808 30.74 -33.59 -13.60
C ALA A 808 30.92 -32.88 -14.96
N LEU A 809 29.83 -32.44 -15.60
CA LEU A 809 29.88 -32.02 -17.00
C LEU A 809 29.58 -30.55 -17.28
N TYR A 810 28.87 -29.85 -16.38
CA TYR A 810 28.27 -28.55 -16.71
C TYR A 810 28.57 -27.44 -15.69
N ALA A 811 28.75 -27.75 -14.40
CA ALA A 811 28.95 -26.74 -13.36
C ALA A 811 30.12 -25.80 -13.67
N ASN A 812 31.24 -26.33 -14.17
CA ASN A 812 32.43 -25.54 -14.52
C ASN A 812 32.32 -24.80 -15.87
N LEU A 813 31.29 -25.08 -16.67
CA LEU A 813 31.07 -24.45 -17.98
C LEU A 813 30.09 -23.28 -17.92
N LEU A 814 29.23 -23.26 -16.90
CA LEU A 814 28.28 -22.18 -16.72
C LEU A 814 28.99 -20.94 -16.19
N PRO A 815 28.75 -19.76 -16.80
CA PRO A 815 29.28 -18.52 -16.26
C PRO A 815 28.57 -18.18 -14.94
N GLN A 816 29.28 -17.57 -13.99
CA GLN A 816 28.66 -17.08 -12.75
C GLN A 816 27.52 -16.11 -13.06
N SER A 817 27.76 -15.20 -13.99
CA SER A 817 26.76 -14.28 -14.53
C SER A 817 27.02 -13.96 -16.01
N MET A 818 25.98 -13.55 -16.74
CA MET A 818 26.07 -13.18 -18.14
C MET A 818 25.20 -11.97 -18.46
N LEU A 819 25.71 -11.04 -19.27
CA LEU A 819 24.95 -9.91 -19.79
C LEU A 819 23.94 -10.39 -20.83
N GLY A 820 22.71 -9.89 -20.79
CA GLY A 820 21.65 -10.29 -21.71
C GLY A 820 22.03 -10.14 -23.19
N GLU A 821 22.70 -9.05 -23.56
CA GLU A 821 23.20 -8.81 -24.92
C GLU A 821 24.17 -9.90 -25.38
N VAL A 822 25.18 -10.23 -24.55
CA VAL A 822 26.18 -11.28 -24.82
C VAL A 822 25.53 -12.65 -24.99
N PHE A 823 24.49 -12.95 -24.19
CA PHE A 823 23.75 -14.20 -24.34
C PHE A 823 22.97 -14.24 -25.67
N LEU A 824 22.29 -13.16 -26.02
CA LEU A 824 21.45 -13.07 -27.23
C LEU A 824 22.28 -13.12 -28.52
N GLU A 825 23.49 -12.55 -28.52
CA GLU A 825 24.45 -12.68 -29.64
C GLU A 825 24.82 -14.14 -29.92
N LYS A 826 24.85 -14.98 -28.88
CA LYS A 826 25.27 -16.39 -28.98
C LYS A 826 24.11 -17.37 -29.19
N TYR A 827 22.94 -17.14 -28.57
CA TYR A 827 21.86 -18.14 -28.48
C TYR A 827 20.51 -17.69 -29.02
N VAL A 828 20.37 -16.44 -29.49
CA VAL A 828 19.14 -15.80 -29.99
C VAL A 828 18.03 -15.62 -28.94
N ASP A 829 17.74 -16.64 -28.13
CA ASP A 829 16.78 -16.64 -27.02
C ASP A 829 17.17 -17.68 -25.94
N HIS A 830 16.45 -17.66 -24.82
CA HIS A 830 16.54 -18.63 -23.72
C HIS A 830 15.44 -19.71 -23.73
N GLY A 831 14.48 -19.62 -24.66
CA GLY A 831 13.40 -20.60 -24.81
C GLY A 831 12.36 -20.63 -23.68
N ASP A 832 12.13 -19.49 -23.01
CA ASP A 832 10.98 -19.30 -22.11
C ASP A 832 9.93 -18.43 -22.81
N THR A 833 8.65 -18.81 -22.74
CA THR A 833 7.55 -18.07 -23.38
C THR A 833 6.99 -16.95 -22.50
N VAL A 834 7.37 -16.91 -21.22
CA VAL A 834 6.83 -15.96 -20.24
C VAL A 834 7.77 -14.78 -20.00
N THR A 835 9.08 -14.97 -20.09
CA THR A 835 10.08 -13.92 -19.82
C THR A 835 10.79 -13.45 -21.08
N VAL A 836 11.23 -12.18 -21.06
CA VAL A 836 12.03 -11.56 -22.13
C VAL A 836 13.36 -11.09 -21.54
N ILE A 837 14.46 -11.39 -22.24
CA ILE A 837 15.80 -10.97 -21.82
C ILE A 837 15.95 -9.47 -22.07
N ASP A 838 16.17 -8.71 -20.99
CA ASP A 838 16.72 -7.36 -21.09
C ASP A 838 18.21 -7.43 -21.47
N LYS A 839 18.56 -6.85 -22.63
CA LYS A 839 19.93 -6.77 -23.17
C LYS A 839 20.91 -6.10 -22.21
N LYS A 840 20.46 -5.11 -21.44
CA LYS A 840 21.30 -4.28 -20.57
C LYS A 840 21.49 -4.86 -19.17
N ARG A 841 20.79 -5.94 -18.84
CA ARG A 841 20.83 -6.55 -17.50
C ARG A 841 21.77 -7.75 -17.47
N THR A 842 22.49 -7.90 -16.36
CA THR A 842 23.31 -9.08 -16.06
C THR A 842 22.50 -10.06 -15.21
N TYR A 843 22.51 -11.33 -15.60
CA TYR A 843 21.78 -12.41 -14.93
C TYR A 843 22.75 -13.38 -14.25
N SER A 844 22.42 -13.85 -13.05
CA SER A 844 23.15 -14.96 -12.43
C SER A 844 22.71 -16.27 -13.08
N VAL A 845 23.64 -16.95 -13.75
CA VAL A 845 23.32 -18.15 -14.55
C VAL A 845 23.61 -19.41 -13.77
N THR A 846 24.81 -19.54 -13.20
CA THR A 846 25.22 -20.75 -12.47
C THR A 846 24.33 -21.03 -11.27
N ALA A 847 24.12 -20.05 -10.38
CA ALA A 847 23.31 -20.23 -9.18
C ALA A 847 21.84 -20.56 -9.52
N ALA A 848 21.28 -19.85 -10.51
CA ALA A 848 19.89 -20.05 -10.94
C ALA A 848 19.67 -21.40 -11.61
N ALA A 849 20.62 -21.89 -12.42
CA ALA A 849 20.52 -23.21 -13.05
C ALA A 849 20.79 -24.36 -12.08
N LYS A 850 21.67 -24.14 -11.09
CA LYS A 850 22.01 -25.13 -10.06
C LYS A 850 20.83 -25.41 -9.13
N HIS A 851 20.08 -24.38 -8.73
CA HIS A 851 19.03 -24.53 -7.72
C HIS A 851 17.98 -25.61 -8.07
N PRO A 852 17.34 -25.62 -9.27
CA PRO A 852 16.35 -26.64 -9.60
C PRO A 852 16.87 -28.07 -9.63
N VAL A 853 18.13 -28.28 -10.06
CA VAL A 853 18.78 -29.61 -10.10
C VAL A 853 18.89 -30.20 -8.70
N TYR A 854 19.43 -29.40 -7.77
CA TYR A 854 19.65 -29.83 -6.39
C TYR A 854 18.37 -29.91 -5.59
N GLU A 855 17.47 -28.94 -5.79
CA GLU A 855 16.22 -28.87 -5.06
C GLU A 855 15.31 -30.05 -5.41
N ASN A 856 15.18 -30.39 -6.69
CA ASN A 856 14.43 -31.57 -7.11
C ASN A 856 14.97 -32.86 -6.48
N PHE A 857 16.29 -33.02 -6.44
CA PHE A 857 16.92 -34.17 -5.79
C PHE A 857 16.63 -34.19 -4.28
N ARG A 858 16.73 -33.03 -3.61
CA ARG A 858 16.44 -32.89 -2.17
C ARG A 858 15.00 -33.27 -1.84
N VAL A 859 14.03 -32.84 -2.65
CA VAL A 859 12.62 -33.19 -2.46
C VAL A 859 12.39 -34.68 -2.68
N LYS A 860 12.99 -35.27 -3.73
CA LYS A 860 12.90 -36.72 -4.00
C LYS A 860 13.46 -37.60 -2.89
N VAL A 861 14.50 -37.14 -2.19
CA VAL A 861 15.09 -37.87 -1.04
C VAL A 861 14.30 -37.66 0.26
N GLY A 862 13.56 -36.55 0.36
CA GLY A 862 12.77 -36.21 1.55
C GLY A 862 11.39 -36.85 1.61
N ILE A 863 10.88 -37.36 0.47
CA ILE A 863 9.67 -38.20 0.35
C ILE A 863 10.08 -39.65 0.48
#